data_AF-A0A329MTB7-F1
#
_entry.id   AF-A0A329MTB7-F1
#
_cell.length_a   1.000
_cell.length_b   1.000
_cell.length_c   1.000
_cell.angle_alpha   90.00
_cell.angle_beta   90.00
_cell.angle_gamma   90.00
#
_symmetry.space_group_name_H-M   'P 1'
#
loop_
_entity.id
_entity.type
_entity.pdbx_description
1 polymer ?
#
loop_
_entity_poly.entity_id
_entity_poly.type
_entity_poly.pdbx_seq_one_letter_code
_entity_poly.pdbx_strand_id
1 'polypeptide(L)'
;MRNIRYKWIMLAVICCLVVSASFTATPAQASAGDGEGVTFKGRTFGDPEKIATPITKAGISGAVVGEEDGNPVFYTTVNAELASFQVVDVKTNSLLRSLPMQGVQQAWAHAVAPDGSVYIGGIRTSGQTKGILWKYSPETKQLVELGEPIPGEKSIWSLTVDDKGNVYGGTFQNGKVFKYDPVANAFTDYGTMVAGQEYVRSIAYHDGYIYAGIGTIGDVIKLGVTEATKGYKQSIAAGVPALLGVAPAQVPFAYDMAAVGDLLLVKFQDKDILTLLFYDLKNEIWLDHVIGKDTANGGTGVGVFSFAQLVTRDNKLYIPANGHLTELDLTTFQATPIIKYGTSLRGAAWVEFDGLAGYEGQSLVSMKANGEIAIFNVDAKTVLSMPSQLQGAPNPIHNIEVGPDGNLYMSAYPAGLGAVFNPRTNKTTNLTLEQAEGMVAFGTDMYLGVYPGGHVYKIDTTQNTPVAKEVFTIGEAQDRPYIMKTMEDKIMIGTIPGYGELGGALTIFDPATGDYEVFRNIVKNQSIVGLAYKDGYIYGSTTVHGGLGVTATEKSAKMFVWDVANKRKVKEISLEDKIPGLSNPPMISGLTVGPDGNIWGSVNGILFKMDPVSHDILKYKNMYPDINNYGMWRPYHPYWGKDGLLYLDLADRITVIDPKTWEFVRLFPNSMEVKFMALAQDADGSEHIYFADATDMGSLQKITVTDTEYEHAGKLKLQGPAAAELNETITVGLKLDQANELYGFKAKLLIDPEQWTVENVKGSEDWEANGYLAWSVKGNSLTIVGTQTGDRSFNGSDTIAANITLKAKKANAATRLILSGESETVRIDGDVTGVTHRLGADAALFVKIGKLSDITMDGIVDADDLAEIADHIGAEINDSNYFMDLNHDNKIDIADLGLIGLEALK
;
A
#
# COMPACT_ATOMS: atom_id res chain seq x y z
N MET A 1 13.64 27.53 -73.45
CA MET A 1 13.30 26.34 -72.63
C MET A 1 13.48 26.62 -71.13
N ARG A 2 12.68 27.51 -70.57
CA ARG A 2 12.48 27.67 -69.11
C ARG A 2 11.24 28.54 -68.88
N ASN A 3 10.08 28.11 -69.38
CA ASN A 3 8.77 28.74 -69.09
C ASN A 3 7.55 27.87 -69.46
N ILE A 4 7.71 26.53 -69.58
CA ILE A 4 6.59 25.59 -69.86
C ILE A 4 6.63 24.41 -68.85
N ARG A 5 6.97 24.65 -67.58
CA ARG A 5 6.89 23.62 -66.54
C ARG A 5 6.19 24.04 -65.23
N TYR A 6 5.65 25.25 -65.14
CA TYR A 6 4.89 25.69 -63.96
C TYR A 6 3.36 25.61 -64.12
N LYS A 7 2.83 25.37 -65.33
CA LYS A 7 1.38 25.36 -65.58
C LYS A 7 0.69 23.99 -65.51
N TRP A 8 1.44 22.90 -65.25
CA TRP A 8 0.88 21.54 -65.15
C TRP A 8 0.97 20.91 -63.75
N ILE A 9 1.55 21.62 -62.77
CA ILE A 9 1.62 21.16 -61.36
C ILE A 9 0.53 21.82 -60.50
N MET A 10 -0.04 22.96 -60.93
CA MET A 10 -1.12 23.65 -60.20
C MET A 10 -2.54 23.15 -60.51
N LEU A 11 -2.73 22.30 -61.54
CA LEU A 11 -4.05 21.78 -61.92
C LEU A 11 -4.37 20.41 -61.32
N ALA A 12 -3.36 19.70 -60.79
CA ALA A 12 -3.54 18.43 -60.07
C ALA A 12 -3.89 18.63 -58.57
N VAL A 13 -3.74 19.85 -58.05
CA VAL A 13 -3.97 20.17 -56.63
C VAL A 13 -5.38 20.73 -56.37
N ILE A 14 -6.15 21.07 -57.42
CA ILE A 14 -7.46 21.75 -57.28
C ILE A 14 -8.65 20.87 -57.73
N CYS A 15 -8.41 19.68 -58.32
CA CYS A 15 -9.48 18.74 -58.73
C CYS A 15 -9.71 17.55 -57.77
N CYS A 16 -9.20 17.60 -56.53
CA CYS A 16 -9.51 16.61 -55.48
C CYS A 16 -10.23 17.22 -54.27
N LEU A 17 -10.91 18.36 -54.46
CA LEU A 17 -11.55 19.13 -53.39
C LEU A 17 -13.09 19.17 -53.42
N VAL A 18 -13.77 18.39 -54.26
CA VAL A 18 -15.24 18.27 -54.21
C VAL A 18 -15.67 16.83 -54.54
N VAL A 19 -16.52 16.27 -53.66
CA VAL A 19 -17.20 14.96 -53.72
C VAL A 19 -16.45 13.75 -53.12
N SER A 20 -16.47 13.68 -51.79
CA SER A 20 -16.86 12.45 -51.05
C SER A 20 -17.11 12.80 -49.59
N ALA A 21 -18.19 13.54 -49.34
CA ALA A 21 -18.80 13.63 -48.02
C ALA A 21 -19.61 12.35 -47.80
N SER A 22 -19.00 11.38 -47.13
CA SER A 22 -19.70 10.29 -46.46
C SER A 22 -19.17 10.31 -45.03
N PHE A 23 -20.03 10.74 -44.11
CA PHE A 23 -19.74 10.86 -42.69
C PHE A 23 -19.37 9.49 -42.12
N THR A 24 -18.10 9.31 -41.76
CA THR A 24 -17.72 8.47 -40.63
C THR A 24 -17.21 9.41 -39.56
N ALA A 25 -18.07 9.74 -38.59
CA ALA A 25 -17.65 10.46 -37.40
C ALA A 25 -16.67 9.58 -36.63
N THR A 26 -15.38 9.89 -36.70
CA THR A 26 -14.42 9.49 -35.68
C THR A 26 -14.82 10.15 -34.36
N PRO A 27 -15.02 9.42 -33.26
CA PRO A 27 -15.24 10.03 -31.96
C PRO A 27 -14.03 10.93 -31.64
N ALA A 28 -14.31 12.18 -31.26
CA ALA A 28 -13.29 13.11 -30.82
C ALA A 28 -12.60 12.56 -29.55
N GLN A 29 -11.32 12.23 -29.65
CA GLN A 29 -10.46 12.17 -28.47
C GLN A 29 -10.25 13.60 -27.99
N ALA A 30 -10.84 13.95 -26.85
CA ALA A 30 -10.48 15.18 -26.15
C ALA A 30 -9.03 15.04 -25.67
N SER A 31 -8.11 15.81 -26.26
CA SER A 31 -6.77 15.99 -25.70
C SER A 31 -6.83 17.14 -24.69
N ALA A 32 -6.47 16.89 -23.43
CA ALA A 32 -6.29 17.93 -22.43
C ALA A 32 -5.11 18.83 -22.80
N GLY A 33 -5.27 20.14 -22.62
CA GLY A 33 -4.15 21.07 -22.47
C GLY A 33 -3.53 20.90 -21.09
N ASP A 34 -2.25 21.24 -20.95
CA ASP A 34 -1.51 21.13 -19.69
C ASP A 34 -2.23 21.92 -18.57
N GLY A 35 -2.85 21.20 -17.62
CA GLY A 35 -3.26 21.74 -16.32
C GLY A 35 -4.75 21.75 -15.93
N GLU A 36 -5.69 21.27 -16.76
CA GLU A 36 -7.14 21.29 -16.42
C GLU A 36 -7.77 19.93 -16.06
N GLY A 37 -6.98 18.85 -15.95
CA GLY A 37 -7.51 17.50 -15.73
C GLY A 37 -8.34 16.96 -16.90
N VAL A 38 -8.81 15.73 -16.79
CA VAL A 38 -9.68 15.09 -17.81
C VAL A 38 -11.12 15.16 -17.32
N THR A 39 -12.05 15.67 -18.13
CA THR A 39 -13.48 15.66 -17.81
C THR A 39 -14.23 14.62 -18.63
N PHE A 40 -15.06 13.82 -17.97
CA PHE A 40 -15.89 12.79 -18.61
C PHE A 40 -17.16 12.56 -17.77
N LYS A 41 -18.34 12.65 -18.41
CA LYS A 41 -19.65 12.39 -17.79
C LYS A 41 -19.89 13.14 -16.47
N GLY A 42 -19.62 14.45 -16.46
CA GLY A 42 -19.84 15.31 -15.29
C GLY A 42 -18.83 15.12 -14.15
N ARG A 43 -17.81 14.27 -14.35
CA ARG A 43 -16.66 14.07 -13.47
C ARG A 43 -15.43 14.75 -14.03
N THR A 44 -14.63 15.34 -13.16
CA THR A 44 -13.27 15.82 -13.49
C THR A 44 -12.25 14.99 -12.74
N PHE A 45 -11.27 14.48 -13.48
CA PHE A 45 -10.15 13.67 -13.01
C PHE A 45 -8.91 14.56 -12.98
N GLY A 46 -8.41 14.83 -11.78
CA GLY A 46 -7.20 15.62 -11.58
C GLY A 46 -5.92 14.92 -12.04
N ASP A 47 -4.79 15.59 -11.87
CA ASP A 47 -3.49 15.00 -12.13
C ASP A 47 -3.13 13.94 -11.07
N PRO A 48 -2.27 12.97 -11.41
CA PRO A 48 -1.68 12.01 -10.47
C PRO A 48 -0.88 12.73 -9.38
N GLU A 49 -1.21 12.46 -8.13
CA GLU A 49 -0.49 12.98 -6.98
C GLU A 49 0.11 11.83 -6.16
N LYS A 50 1.42 11.91 -5.89
CA LYS A 50 2.05 11.03 -4.90
C LYS A 50 1.60 11.43 -3.51
N ILE A 51 0.84 10.56 -2.86
CA ILE A 51 0.26 10.83 -1.53
C ILE A 51 0.99 10.12 -0.39
N ALA A 52 1.66 9.00 -0.67
CA ALA A 52 2.42 8.26 0.34
C ALA A 52 3.54 7.41 -0.27
N THR A 53 4.48 6.98 0.58
CA THR A 53 5.44 5.90 0.29
C THR A 53 5.20 4.82 1.34
N PRO A 54 4.15 4.00 1.13
CA PRO A 54 3.50 3.35 2.25
C PRO A 54 4.30 2.17 2.81
N ILE A 55 5.11 1.53 1.99
CA ILE A 55 5.90 0.37 2.41
C ILE A 55 7.37 0.75 2.28
N THR A 56 8.04 0.94 3.41
CA THR A 56 9.46 1.25 3.45
C THR A 56 10.23 0.18 4.21
N LYS A 57 11.37 -0.23 3.66
CA LYS A 57 12.25 -1.20 4.31
C LYS A 57 13.60 -0.58 4.56
N ALA A 58 14.04 -0.59 5.81
CA ALA A 58 15.42 -0.29 6.18
C ALA A 58 16.22 -1.60 6.17
N GLY A 59 17.26 -1.67 5.34
CA GLY A 59 18.20 -2.78 5.29
C GLY A 59 19.62 -2.26 5.29
N ILE A 60 20.40 -2.62 6.30
CA ILE A 60 21.78 -2.17 6.46
C ILE A 60 22.76 -3.34 6.43
N SER A 61 23.92 -3.14 5.80
CA SER A 61 25.01 -4.13 5.81
C SER A 61 25.91 -3.97 7.05
N GLY A 62 26.18 -2.73 7.46
CA GLY A 62 27.04 -2.39 8.58
C GLY A 62 26.68 -1.03 9.20
N ALA A 63 27.22 -0.78 10.38
CA ALA A 63 27.11 0.48 11.10
C ALA A 63 28.33 0.65 12.02
N VAL A 64 28.57 1.87 12.49
CA VAL A 64 29.55 2.20 13.53
C VAL A 64 28.93 3.18 14.51
N VAL A 65 29.37 3.13 15.76
CA VAL A 65 29.03 4.11 16.79
C VAL A 65 30.12 5.17 16.85
N GLY A 66 29.73 6.44 16.84
CA GLY A 66 30.61 7.57 17.12
C GLY A 66 29.91 8.55 18.04
N GLU A 67 30.38 9.80 18.05
CA GLU A 67 29.82 10.88 18.85
C GLU A 67 29.49 12.07 17.97
N GLU A 68 28.36 12.72 18.27
CA GLU A 68 27.98 13.97 17.64
C GLU A 68 27.34 14.91 18.67
N ASP A 69 27.85 16.14 18.75
CA ASP A 69 27.39 17.17 19.68
C ASP A 69 27.33 16.68 21.15
N GLY A 70 28.27 15.81 21.54
CA GLY A 70 28.34 15.20 22.87
C GLY A 70 27.42 13.99 23.08
N ASN A 71 26.70 13.54 22.05
CA ASN A 71 25.80 12.40 22.13
C ASN A 71 26.33 11.20 21.34
N PRO A 72 26.19 9.97 21.86
CA PRO A 72 26.50 8.76 21.11
C PRO A 72 25.50 8.57 19.97
N VAL A 73 26.00 8.37 18.75
CA VAL A 73 25.18 8.19 17.56
C VAL A 73 25.62 6.96 16.76
N PHE A 74 24.66 6.28 16.14
CA PHE A 74 24.96 5.33 15.08
C PHE A 74 25.08 6.04 13.74
N TYR A 75 26.11 5.68 13.00
CA TYR A 75 26.28 6.00 11.59
C TYR A 75 26.10 4.73 10.77
N THR A 76 25.16 4.77 9.83
CA THR A 76 24.87 3.61 8.96
C THR A 76 24.40 4.07 7.58
N THR A 77 24.22 3.12 6.68
CA THR A 77 23.68 3.36 5.34
C THR A 77 22.57 2.37 5.06
N VAL A 78 21.38 2.88 4.74
CA VAL A 78 20.27 2.08 4.22
C VAL A 78 20.53 1.80 2.74
N ASN A 79 20.64 0.52 2.40
CA ASN A 79 20.83 0.05 1.04
C ASN A 79 19.51 0.15 0.26
N ALA A 80 19.57 0.67 -0.97
CA ALA A 80 18.42 0.94 -1.82
C ALA A 80 18.85 1.23 -3.26
N GLU A 81 17.94 1.50 -4.19
CA GLU A 81 18.30 2.01 -5.52
C GLU A 81 19.05 3.36 -5.43
N LEU A 82 18.64 4.20 -4.47
CA LEU A 82 19.40 5.35 -3.99
C LEU A 82 19.66 5.17 -2.50
N ALA A 83 20.85 4.68 -2.14
CA ALA A 83 21.24 4.49 -0.75
C ALA A 83 21.21 5.82 0.03
N SER A 84 20.94 5.75 1.33
CA SER A 84 20.96 6.92 2.22
C SER A 84 21.85 6.67 3.43
N PHE A 85 22.80 7.56 3.68
CA PHE A 85 23.56 7.60 4.92
C PHE A 85 22.70 8.24 6.01
N GLN A 86 22.61 7.58 7.17
CA GLN A 86 21.73 7.99 8.24
C GLN A 86 22.45 8.05 9.58
N VAL A 87 22.04 9.03 10.38
CA VAL A 87 22.57 9.27 11.72
C VAL A 87 21.44 9.12 12.73
N VAL A 88 21.58 8.21 13.69
CA VAL A 88 20.57 7.92 14.71
C VAL A 88 21.15 8.18 16.08
N ASP A 89 20.50 9.00 16.88
CA ASP A 89 20.86 9.21 18.27
C ASP A 89 20.53 7.97 19.11
N VAL A 90 21.54 7.45 19.82
CA VAL A 90 21.41 6.19 20.56
C VAL A 90 20.51 6.35 21.80
N LYS A 91 20.54 7.51 22.47
CA LYS A 91 19.86 7.69 23.77
C LYS A 91 18.38 7.98 23.60
N THR A 92 18.05 8.85 22.66
CA THR A 92 16.67 9.28 22.35
C THR A 92 15.97 8.36 21.36
N ASN A 93 16.72 7.46 20.70
CA ASN A 93 16.24 6.66 19.59
C ASN A 93 15.53 7.54 18.56
N SER A 94 16.26 8.49 17.97
CA SER A 94 15.73 9.42 16.99
C SER A 94 16.64 9.53 15.77
N LEU A 95 16.03 9.57 14.58
CA LEU A 95 16.75 9.82 13.34
C LEU A 95 17.11 11.31 13.26
N LEU A 96 18.40 11.62 13.34
CA LEU A 96 18.89 12.99 13.27
C LEU A 96 18.96 13.48 11.82
N ARG A 97 19.47 12.64 10.92
CA ARG A 97 19.67 12.97 9.49
C ARG A 97 19.54 11.75 8.58
N SER A 98 19.10 12.01 7.36
CA SER A 98 19.10 11.07 6.24
C SER A 98 19.61 11.80 4.99
N LEU A 99 20.74 11.35 4.46
CA LEU A 99 21.49 12.02 3.39
C LEU A 99 21.67 11.07 2.21
N PRO A 100 21.13 11.38 1.01
CA PRO A 100 21.24 10.50 -0.14
C PRO A 100 22.69 10.37 -0.63
N MET A 101 23.12 9.15 -0.93
CA MET A 101 24.41 8.84 -1.52
C MET A 101 24.26 8.64 -3.03
N GLN A 102 24.41 9.73 -3.80
CA GLN A 102 24.11 9.72 -5.23
C GLN A 102 24.88 8.63 -6.00
N GLY A 103 24.11 7.80 -6.71
CA GLY A 103 24.63 6.67 -7.47
C GLY A 103 25.24 5.55 -6.63
N VAL A 104 24.98 5.48 -5.32
CA VAL A 104 25.37 4.34 -4.47
C VAL A 104 24.12 3.52 -4.18
N GLN A 105 24.22 2.20 -4.32
CA GLN A 105 23.12 1.28 -3.99
C GLN A 105 23.34 0.53 -2.68
N GLN A 106 24.62 0.28 -2.34
CA GLN A 106 24.99 -0.45 -1.14
C GLN A 106 26.20 0.18 -0.46
N ALA A 107 26.27 0.09 0.86
CA ALA A 107 27.51 0.36 1.59
C ALA A 107 27.74 -0.72 2.65
N TRP A 108 28.93 -1.33 2.61
CA TRP A 108 29.29 -2.46 3.48
C TRP A 108 30.20 -2.08 4.63
N ALA A 109 30.93 -0.98 4.50
CA ALA A 109 31.98 -0.60 5.42
C ALA A 109 31.81 0.86 5.88
N HIS A 110 31.98 1.06 7.18
CA HIS A 110 32.04 2.35 7.83
C HIS A 110 33.24 2.35 8.79
N ALA A 111 33.93 3.47 8.90
CA ALA A 111 35.00 3.66 9.88
C ALA A 111 34.96 5.08 10.44
N VAL A 112 35.10 5.22 11.76
CA VAL A 112 35.18 6.53 12.45
C VAL A 112 36.65 6.85 12.66
N ALA A 113 37.10 8.00 12.16
CA ALA A 113 38.45 8.52 12.38
C ALA A 113 38.58 9.20 13.75
N PRO A 114 39.81 9.42 14.25
CA PRO A 114 40.02 10.05 15.56
C PRO A 114 39.42 11.46 15.71
N ASP A 115 39.20 12.18 14.60
CA ASP A 115 38.54 13.49 14.57
C ASP A 115 37.00 13.40 14.55
N GLY A 116 36.43 12.18 14.61
CA GLY A 116 35.00 11.91 14.50
C GLY A 116 34.49 11.80 13.05
N SER A 117 35.29 12.12 12.04
CA SER A 117 34.88 11.95 10.64
C SER A 117 34.55 10.50 10.34
N VAL A 118 33.47 10.27 9.59
CA VAL A 118 33.02 8.92 9.23
C VAL A 118 33.31 8.67 7.75
N TYR A 119 34.01 7.59 7.45
CA TYR A 119 34.28 7.16 6.08
C TYR A 119 33.39 5.98 5.71
N ILE A 120 32.85 6.01 4.50
CA ILE A 120 31.87 5.03 4.02
C ILE A 120 32.33 4.44 2.68
N GLY A 121 32.37 3.11 2.60
CA GLY A 121 32.66 2.37 1.38
C GLY A 121 31.37 2.07 0.60
N GLY A 122 31.07 2.90 -0.40
CA GLY A 122 29.90 2.75 -1.27
C GLY A 122 30.17 1.86 -2.49
N ILE A 123 29.13 1.18 -2.95
CA ILE A 123 29.10 0.42 -4.19
C ILE A 123 28.11 1.10 -5.14
N ARG A 124 28.66 1.67 -6.23
CA ARG A 124 27.88 2.16 -7.37
C ARG A 124 27.66 1.01 -8.32
N THR A 125 26.43 0.72 -8.69
CA THR A 125 26.04 -0.36 -9.61
C THR A 125 25.32 0.14 -10.86
N SER A 126 24.90 1.41 -10.90
CA SER A 126 24.36 2.04 -12.11
C SER A 126 25.49 2.27 -13.12
N GLY A 127 25.39 1.61 -14.28
CA GLY A 127 26.42 1.61 -15.31
C GLY A 127 27.52 0.57 -15.05
N GLN A 128 28.71 1.02 -14.63
CA GLN A 128 29.82 0.13 -14.26
C GLN A 128 29.93 0.02 -12.75
N THR A 129 30.02 -1.21 -12.24
CA THR A 129 30.20 -1.45 -10.80
C THR A 129 31.52 -0.89 -10.31
N LYS A 130 31.48 -0.01 -9.29
CA LYS A 130 32.66 0.69 -8.74
C LYS A 130 32.60 0.83 -7.22
N GLY A 131 33.74 0.69 -6.58
CA GLY A 131 33.94 1.06 -5.18
C GLY A 131 34.23 2.55 -5.05
N ILE A 132 33.47 3.26 -4.22
CA ILE A 132 33.57 4.72 -4.05
C ILE A 132 33.67 5.05 -2.58
N LEU A 133 34.66 5.86 -2.19
CA LEU A 133 34.81 6.33 -0.82
C LEU A 133 34.01 7.62 -0.61
N TRP A 134 33.31 7.69 0.50
CA TRP A 134 32.58 8.87 0.96
C TRP A 134 33.05 9.28 2.35
N LYS A 135 32.85 10.56 2.71
CA LYS A 135 33.14 11.10 4.03
C LYS A 135 31.95 11.89 4.56
N TYR A 136 31.59 11.64 5.81
CA TYR A 136 30.68 12.46 6.60
C TYR A 136 31.44 13.18 7.72
N SER A 137 31.13 14.46 7.93
CA SER A 137 31.68 15.26 9.03
C SER A 137 30.61 15.48 10.10
N PRO A 138 30.79 15.00 11.34
CA PRO A 138 29.86 15.29 12.44
C PRO A 138 29.89 16.77 12.87
N GLU A 139 30.92 17.53 12.51
CA GLU A 139 31.01 18.96 12.80
C GLU A 139 30.16 19.78 11.80
N THR A 140 30.39 19.59 10.50
CA THR A 140 29.70 20.36 9.45
C THR A 140 28.38 19.74 9.00
N LYS A 141 28.08 18.51 9.43
CA LYS A 141 26.94 17.67 9.03
C LYS A 141 26.87 17.38 7.52
N GLN A 142 28.00 17.55 6.81
CA GLN A 142 28.08 17.35 5.36
C GLN A 142 28.54 15.94 5.02
N LEU A 143 27.93 15.38 3.98
CA LEU A 143 28.31 14.12 3.34
C LEU A 143 28.87 14.42 1.95
N VAL A 144 30.08 13.97 1.66
CA VAL A 144 30.79 14.25 0.40
C VAL A 144 31.36 12.98 -0.23
N GLU A 145 31.28 12.89 -1.56
CA GLU A 145 31.97 11.84 -2.33
C GLU A 145 33.45 12.22 -2.44
N LEU A 146 34.35 11.30 -2.08
CA LEU A 146 35.80 11.46 -2.24
C LEU A 146 36.32 10.83 -3.54
N GLY A 147 35.55 9.91 -4.13
CA GLY A 147 35.81 9.31 -5.43
C GLY A 147 36.22 7.84 -5.38
N GLU A 148 36.70 7.33 -6.52
CA GLU A 148 37.12 5.94 -6.72
C GLU A 148 38.58 5.76 -6.24
N PRO A 149 38.84 5.00 -5.15
CA PRO A 149 40.20 4.88 -4.61
C PRO A 149 41.19 4.21 -5.57
N ILE A 150 40.71 3.19 -6.30
CA ILE A 150 41.50 2.45 -7.29
C ILE A 150 40.61 2.18 -8.51
N PRO A 151 40.93 2.72 -9.70
CA PRO A 151 40.19 2.46 -10.93
C PRO A 151 40.04 0.97 -11.24
N GLY A 152 38.80 0.53 -11.47
CA GLY A 152 38.47 -0.85 -11.85
C GLY A 152 38.17 -1.79 -10.68
N GLU A 153 38.35 -1.34 -9.43
CA GLU A 153 37.82 -2.04 -8.26
C GLU A 153 36.31 -1.75 -8.13
N LYS A 154 35.53 -2.83 -8.02
CA LYS A 154 34.07 -2.86 -8.01
C LYS A 154 33.46 -2.61 -6.64
N SER A 155 34.17 -2.84 -5.53
CA SER A 155 33.60 -2.67 -4.18
C SER A 155 34.66 -2.37 -3.13
N ILE A 156 34.24 -1.71 -2.05
CA ILE A 156 35.02 -1.51 -0.82
C ILE A 156 34.34 -2.37 0.26
N TRP A 157 34.99 -3.45 0.69
CA TRP A 157 34.40 -4.43 1.61
C TRP A 157 34.62 -4.11 3.08
N SER A 158 35.73 -3.44 3.39
CA SER A 158 36.14 -3.15 4.74
C SER A 158 36.95 -1.87 4.78
N LEU A 159 36.85 -1.13 5.88
CA LEU A 159 37.57 0.10 6.15
C LEU A 159 38.16 0.05 7.56
N THR A 160 39.33 0.63 7.72
CA THR A 160 39.94 0.90 9.03
C THR A 160 40.67 2.24 8.98
N VAL A 161 41.06 2.77 10.14
CA VAL A 161 41.78 4.04 10.27
C VAL A 161 43.01 3.85 11.13
N ASP A 162 44.05 4.64 10.89
CA ASP A 162 45.17 4.77 11.82
C ASP A 162 45.01 5.97 12.76
N ASP A 163 45.91 6.09 13.74
CA ASP A 163 45.90 7.15 14.75
C ASP A 163 46.10 8.55 14.18
N LYS A 164 46.51 8.67 12.91
CA LYS A 164 46.68 9.94 12.19
C LYS A 164 45.46 10.26 11.31
N GLY A 165 44.43 9.41 11.33
CA GLY A 165 43.22 9.56 10.52
C GLY A 165 43.37 9.12 9.07
N ASN A 166 44.47 8.45 8.68
CA ASN A 166 44.52 7.85 7.35
C ASN A 166 43.55 6.68 7.29
N VAL A 167 42.87 6.53 6.16
CA VAL A 167 41.86 5.51 5.95
C VAL A 167 42.43 4.43 5.05
N TYR A 168 42.24 3.17 5.41
CA TYR A 168 42.65 2.03 4.60
C TYR A 168 41.45 1.17 4.26
N GLY A 169 41.42 0.63 3.05
CA GLY A 169 40.30 -0.20 2.61
C GLY A 169 40.71 -1.38 1.77
N GLY A 170 39.95 -2.47 1.94
CA GLY A 170 40.05 -3.69 1.15
C GLY A 170 39.02 -3.72 0.03
N THR A 171 39.42 -4.20 -1.15
CA THR A 171 38.60 -4.11 -2.36
C THR A 171 38.27 -5.46 -3.00
N PHE A 172 37.30 -5.42 -3.90
CA PHE A 172 37.03 -6.40 -4.94
C PHE A 172 37.08 -5.67 -6.28
N GLN A 173 37.58 -6.21 -7.39
CA GLN A 173 37.74 -7.64 -7.69
C GLN A 173 39.18 -8.12 -7.84
N ASN A 174 40.18 -7.28 -7.64
CA ASN A 174 41.58 -7.71 -7.76
C ASN A 174 42.27 -7.85 -6.40
N GLY A 175 41.48 -7.95 -5.32
CA GLY A 175 41.97 -8.18 -3.96
C GLY A 175 43.02 -7.18 -3.53
N LYS A 176 42.75 -5.88 -3.68
CA LYS A 176 43.72 -4.82 -3.40
C LYS A 176 43.48 -4.14 -2.05
N VAL A 177 44.51 -3.42 -1.59
CA VAL A 177 44.43 -2.48 -0.46
C VAL A 177 44.73 -1.09 -0.96
N PHE A 178 43.94 -0.10 -0.51
CA PHE A 178 44.24 1.32 -0.71
C PHE A 178 44.44 2.06 0.61
N LYS A 179 45.08 3.23 0.53
CA LYS A 179 45.06 4.27 1.55
C LYS A 179 44.42 5.54 0.99
N TYR A 180 43.63 6.23 1.80
CA TYR A 180 43.26 7.63 1.62
C TYR A 180 43.92 8.48 2.71
N ASP A 181 44.66 9.50 2.29
CA ASP A 181 45.28 10.48 3.16
C ASP A 181 44.41 11.75 3.19
N PRO A 182 43.72 12.07 4.29
CA PRO A 182 42.80 13.20 4.35
C PRO A 182 43.50 14.56 4.35
N VAL A 183 44.79 14.62 4.69
CA VAL A 183 45.57 15.87 4.68
C VAL A 183 46.03 16.18 3.26
N ALA A 184 46.55 15.17 2.55
CA ALA A 184 46.97 15.32 1.16
C ALA A 184 45.79 15.26 0.17
N ASN A 185 44.62 14.79 0.62
CA ASN A 185 43.46 14.47 -0.21
C ASN A 185 43.81 13.55 -1.38
N ALA A 186 44.52 12.45 -1.09
CA ALA A 186 45.09 11.58 -2.12
C ALA A 186 44.91 10.10 -1.80
N PHE A 187 44.67 9.31 -2.85
CA PHE A 187 44.64 7.84 -2.78
C PHE A 187 46.01 7.23 -3.10
N THR A 188 46.34 6.12 -2.44
CA THR A 188 47.51 5.28 -2.73
C THR A 188 47.05 3.83 -2.93
N ASP A 189 47.42 3.22 -4.05
CA ASP A 189 47.19 1.80 -4.36
C ASP A 189 48.39 0.96 -3.86
N TYR A 190 48.16 0.04 -2.92
CA TYR A 190 49.18 -0.93 -2.45
C TYR A 190 49.23 -2.21 -3.27
N GLY A 191 48.43 -2.31 -4.33
CA GLY A 191 48.36 -3.43 -5.25
C GLY A 191 47.57 -4.61 -4.71
N THR A 192 47.55 -5.69 -5.49
CA THR A 192 46.89 -6.96 -5.14
C THR A 192 47.61 -7.65 -3.99
N MET A 193 46.87 -8.10 -2.98
CA MET A 193 47.43 -8.76 -1.81
C MET A 193 47.91 -10.18 -2.12
N VAL A 194 47.08 -11.00 -2.75
CA VAL A 194 47.44 -12.37 -3.18
C VAL A 194 47.07 -12.56 -4.64
N ALA A 195 48.01 -13.01 -5.46
CA ALA A 195 47.79 -13.20 -6.88
C ALA A 195 46.65 -14.20 -7.16
N GLY A 196 45.70 -13.81 -8.01
CA GLY A 196 44.54 -14.64 -8.35
C GLY A 196 43.42 -14.65 -7.31
N GLN A 197 43.59 -13.99 -6.15
CA GLN A 197 42.51 -13.79 -5.18
C GLN A 197 41.81 -12.46 -5.43
N GLU A 198 40.48 -12.48 -5.39
CA GLU A 198 39.66 -11.34 -5.81
C GLU A 198 39.25 -10.42 -4.66
N TYR A 199 39.34 -10.89 -3.42
CA TYR A 199 38.78 -10.20 -2.27
C TYR A 199 39.85 -9.87 -1.22
N VAL A 200 39.88 -8.62 -0.79
CA VAL A 200 40.28 -8.26 0.58
C VAL A 200 38.99 -7.96 1.34
N ARG A 201 38.54 -8.91 2.14
CA ARG A 201 37.18 -8.90 2.73
C ARG A 201 37.12 -8.23 4.10
N SER A 202 38.23 -8.22 4.84
CA SER A 202 38.37 -7.57 6.14
C SER A 202 39.73 -6.91 6.27
N ILE A 203 39.82 -5.83 7.04
CA ILE A 203 41.07 -5.10 7.27
C ILE A 203 41.18 -4.63 8.72
N ALA A 204 42.39 -4.68 9.28
CA ALA A 204 42.69 -4.06 10.58
C ALA A 204 44.05 -3.36 10.55
N TYR A 205 44.18 -2.24 11.26
CA TYR A 205 45.42 -1.51 11.44
C TYR A 205 46.02 -1.80 12.82
N HIS A 206 47.34 -1.98 12.88
CA HIS A 206 48.10 -2.02 14.14
C HIS A 206 49.58 -1.70 13.87
N ASP A 207 50.15 -0.75 14.63
CA ASP A 207 51.58 -0.39 14.65
C ASP A 207 52.24 -0.22 13.27
N GLY A 208 51.57 0.51 12.39
CA GLY A 208 52.08 0.82 11.05
C GLY A 208 51.89 -0.28 10.02
N TYR A 209 51.18 -1.35 10.38
CA TYR A 209 50.80 -2.43 9.50
C TYR A 209 49.30 -2.50 9.28
N ILE A 210 48.93 -2.89 8.07
CA ILE A 210 47.61 -3.37 7.71
C ILE A 210 47.63 -4.90 7.68
N TYR A 211 46.63 -5.50 8.32
CA TYR A 211 46.31 -6.91 8.20
C TYR A 211 45.11 -7.04 7.26
N ALA A 212 45.30 -7.69 6.13
CA ALA A 212 44.30 -7.83 5.07
C ALA A 212 43.81 -9.28 4.98
N GLY A 213 42.54 -9.51 5.30
CA GLY A 213 41.89 -10.81 5.21
C GLY A 213 41.44 -11.12 3.78
N ILE A 214 41.84 -12.27 3.26
CA ILE A 214 41.70 -12.66 1.86
C ILE A 214 40.59 -13.71 1.67
N GLY A 215 40.01 -13.75 0.46
CA GLY A 215 39.26 -14.90 -0.06
C GLY A 215 39.21 -14.90 -1.60
N THR A 216 38.67 -15.94 -2.23
CA THR A 216 37.89 -17.07 -1.66
C THR A 216 38.70 -18.16 -0.99
N ILE A 217 40.00 -18.27 -1.29
CA ILE A 217 40.93 -19.10 -0.51
C ILE A 217 41.54 -18.20 0.55
N GLY A 218 41.22 -18.48 1.81
CA GLY A 218 41.57 -17.64 2.94
C GLY A 218 43.08 -17.48 3.15
N ASP A 219 43.48 -16.25 3.43
CA ASP A 219 44.82 -15.86 3.84
C ASP A 219 44.70 -14.58 4.69
N VAL A 220 45.77 -14.23 5.39
CA VAL A 220 45.91 -12.94 6.09
C VAL A 220 47.27 -12.36 5.70
N ILE A 221 47.26 -11.20 5.04
CA ILE A 221 48.48 -10.51 4.60
C ILE A 221 48.80 -9.37 5.56
N LYS A 222 49.99 -9.40 6.16
CA LYS A 222 50.57 -8.28 6.90
C LYS A 222 51.32 -7.38 5.91
N LEU A 223 50.88 -6.14 5.79
CA LEU A 223 51.35 -5.13 4.84
C LEU A 223 51.85 -3.89 5.59
N GLY A 224 53.08 -3.45 5.34
CA GLY A 224 53.61 -2.22 5.92
C GLY A 224 53.14 -0.96 5.19
N VAL A 225 52.55 -0.01 5.91
CA VAL A 225 51.88 1.18 5.34
C VAL A 225 52.45 2.52 5.80
N THR A 226 53.46 2.50 6.68
CA THR A 226 54.24 3.68 7.08
C THR A 226 55.61 3.66 6.45
N GLU A 227 56.31 4.79 6.46
CA GLU A 227 57.69 4.88 5.93
C GLU A 227 58.65 3.90 6.62
N ALA A 228 58.49 3.68 7.93
CA ALA A 228 59.32 2.73 8.70
C ALA A 228 59.07 1.25 8.32
N THR A 229 57.89 0.95 7.81
CA THR A 229 57.44 -0.42 7.49
C THR A 229 57.34 -0.69 5.99
N LYS A 230 57.57 0.33 5.17
CA LYS A 230 57.28 0.32 3.74
C LYS A 230 58.05 -0.80 3.04
N GLY A 231 57.36 -1.51 2.15
CA GLY A 231 57.92 -2.65 1.42
C GLY A 231 57.75 -4.00 2.14
N TYR A 232 57.28 -4.01 3.39
CA TYR A 232 56.90 -5.24 4.06
C TYR A 232 55.56 -5.77 3.50
N LYS A 233 55.54 -7.03 3.08
CA LYS A 233 54.32 -7.74 2.67
C LYS A 233 54.52 -9.25 2.82
N GLN A 234 53.77 -9.88 3.72
CA GLN A 234 53.91 -11.31 4.00
C GLN A 234 52.58 -11.95 4.40
N SER A 235 52.35 -13.19 3.94
CA SER A 235 51.26 -14.04 4.48
C SER A 235 51.61 -14.54 5.88
N ILE A 236 50.65 -14.42 6.79
CA ILE A 236 50.75 -14.98 8.15
C ILE A 236 49.83 -16.19 8.35
N ALA A 237 49.20 -16.74 7.30
CA ALA A 237 48.18 -17.79 7.45
C ALA A 237 48.72 -19.22 7.62
N ALA A 238 50.03 -19.43 7.78
CA ALA A 238 50.63 -20.77 7.79
C ALA A 238 50.04 -21.73 8.86
N GLY A 239 49.61 -21.22 10.02
CA GLY A 239 49.00 -22.01 11.11
C GLY A 239 47.48 -22.19 11.01
N VAL A 240 46.80 -21.40 10.17
CA VAL A 240 45.34 -21.35 10.08
C VAL A 240 44.71 -22.68 9.66
N PRO A 241 45.19 -23.41 8.63
CA PRO A 241 44.57 -24.66 8.20
C PRO A 241 44.48 -25.70 9.32
N ALA A 242 45.53 -25.81 10.15
CA ALA A 242 45.56 -26.74 11.27
C ALA A 242 44.53 -26.37 12.35
N LEU A 243 44.43 -25.08 12.71
CA LEU A 243 43.46 -24.58 13.69
C LEU A 243 42.00 -24.76 13.24
N LEU A 244 41.76 -24.70 11.93
CA LEU A 244 40.44 -24.92 11.34
C LEU A 244 40.16 -26.40 11.02
N GLY A 245 41.16 -27.28 11.07
CA GLY A 245 41.02 -28.69 10.70
C GLY A 245 40.77 -28.91 9.21
N VAL A 246 41.33 -28.07 8.34
CA VAL A 246 41.13 -28.12 6.87
C VAL A 246 42.46 -28.17 6.11
N ALA A 247 42.42 -28.56 4.83
CA ALA A 247 43.57 -28.40 3.95
C ALA A 247 43.82 -26.92 3.60
N PRO A 248 45.06 -26.49 3.28
CA PRO A 248 45.35 -25.10 2.92
C PRO A 248 44.49 -24.53 1.79
N ALA A 249 44.16 -25.34 0.78
CA ALA A 249 43.28 -24.94 -0.33
C ALA A 249 41.79 -24.80 0.05
N GLN A 250 41.42 -25.21 1.26
CA GLN A 250 40.05 -25.19 1.80
C GLN A 250 39.88 -24.17 2.93
N VAL A 251 40.91 -23.35 3.21
CA VAL A 251 40.77 -22.26 4.19
C VAL A 251 39.68 -21.31 3.67
N PRO A 252 38.61 -21.07 4.45
CA PRO A 252 37.51 -20.21 4.02
C PRO A 252 37.90 -18.73 4.14
N PHE A 253 37.01 -17.80 3.79
CA PHE A 253 37.33 -16.35 3.85
C PHE A 253 37.79 -15.92 5.24
N ALA A 254 38.88 -15.17 5.33
CA ALA A 254 39.11 -14.27 6.46
C ALA A 254 38.13 -13.10 6.33
N TYR A 255 36.97 -13.23 6.97
CA TYR A 255 35.75 -12.50 6.61
C TYR A 255 35.50 -11.26 7.46
N ASP A 256 35.77 -11.36 8.77
CA ASP A 256 35.71 -10.24 9.71
C ASP A 256 37.02 -10.20 10.52
N MET A 257 37.47 -9.00 10.87
CA MET A 257 38.77 -8.80 11.54
C MET A 257 38.73 -7.60 12.47
N ALA A 258 39.42 -7.69 13.60
CA ALA A 258 39.61 -6.58 14.52
C ALA A 258 40.95 -6.71 15.25
N ALA A 259 41.68 -5.60 15.42
CA ALA A 259 42.81 -5.52 16.34
C ALA A 259 42.30 -5.00 17.69
N VAL A 260 42.59 -5.72 18.78
CA VAL A 260 42.19 -5.38 20.15
C VAL A 260 43.38 -5.61 21.07
N GLY A 261 44.00 -4.54 21.54
CA GLY A 261 45.27 -4.61 22.27
C GLY A 261 46.36 -5.30 21.42
N ASP A 262 47.01 -6.30 22.00
CA ASP A 262 48.06 -7.10 21.34
C ASP A 262 47.49 -8.31 20.55
N LEU A 263 46.18 -8.38 20.34
CA LEU A 263 45.52 -9.47 19.62
C LEU A 263 44.90 -9.00 18.30
N LEU A 264 45.08 -9.80 17.27
CA LEU A 264 44.31 -9.74 16.03
C LEU A 264 43.31 -10.88 16.03
N LEU A 265 42.03 -10.52 16.04
CA LEU A 265 40.91 -11.44 15.95
C LEU A 265 40.53 -11.60 14.48
N VAL A 266 40.45 -12.83 13.99
CA VAL A 266 40.10 -13.11 12.59
C VAL A 266 39.02 -14.18 12.52
N LYS A 267 37.87 -13.81 11.98
CA LYS A 267 36.75 -14.72 11.75
C LYS A 267 36.89 -15.35 10.36
N PHE A 268 37.02 -16.66 10.33
CA PHE A 268 37.03 -17.48 9.13
C PHE A 268 35.61 -17.99 8.84
N GLN A 269 35.12 -17.76 7.61
CA GLN A 269 33.74 -18.04 7.24
C GLN A 269 33.55 -18.69 5.86
N ASP A 270 32.84 -19.82 5.84
CA ASP A 270 32.08 -20.33 4.70
C ASP A 270 30.71 -20.87 5.18
N LYS A 271 30.09 -21.80 4.43
CA LYS A 271 28.81 -22.40 4.82
C LYS A 271 28.89 -23.32 6.05
N ASP A 272 30.05 -23.93 6.30
CA ASP A 272 30.25 -24.96 7.31
C ASP A 272 31.13 -24.45 8.49
N ILE A 273 32.01 -23.49 8.22
CA ILE A 273 32.96 -22.91 9.17
C ILE A 273 32.53 -21.47 9.48
N LEU A 274 32.34 -21.17 10.78
CA LEU A 274 32.03 -19.85 11.32
C LEU A 274 32.86 -19.68 12.60
N THR A 275 34.16 -19.52 12.43
CA THR A 275 35.16 -19.75 13.48
C THR A 275 36.05 -18.53 13.68
N LEU A 276 36.21 -18.09 14.91
CA LEU A 276 37.10 -17.00 15.32
C LEU A 276 38.43 -17.57 15.81
N LEU A 277 39.52 -17.06 15.25
CA LEU A 277 40.91 -17.37 15.60
C LEU A 277 41.63 -16.12 16.13
N PHE A 278 42.72 -16.33 16.85
CA PHE A 278 43.49 -15.29 17.52
C PHE A 278 44.96 -15.32 17.11
N TYR A 279 45.48 -14.17 16.70
CA TYR A 279 46.89 -13.98 16.39
C TYR A 279 47.49 -12.98 17.39
N ASP A 280 48.56 -13.39 18.06
CA ASP A 280 49.35 -12.56 18.95
C ASP A 280 50.22 -11.61 18.12
N LEU A 281 49.87 -10.33 18.12
CA LEU A 281 50.53 -9.30 17.33
C LEU A 281 51.96 -9.02 17.82
N LYS A 282 52.23 -9.28 19.10
CA LYS A 282 53.53 -9.04 19.73
C LYS A 282 54.52 -10.17 19.48
N ASN A 283 54.07 -11.42 19.65
CA ASN A 283 54.91 -12.60 19.45
C ASN A 283 54.84 -13.14 18.02
N GLU A 284 53.94 -12.60 17.19
CA GLU A 284 53.74 -12.97 15.78
C GLU A 284 53.40 -14.45 15.59
N ILE A 285 52.49 -14.97 16.42
CA ILE A 285 52.05 -16.37 16.39
C ILE A 285 50.53 -16.48 16.44
N TRP A 286 49.98 -17.47 15.75
CA TRP A 286 48.60 -17.89 16.00
C TRP A 286 48.51 -18.66 17.32
N LEU A 287 47.51 -18.34 18.13
CA LEU A 287 47.25 -19.01 19.40
C LEU A 287 46.37 -20.24 19.16
N ASP A 288 46.56 -21.29 19.98
CA ASP A 288 45.76 -22.52 19.96
C ASP A 288 44.42 -22.36 20.70
N HIS A 289 43.74 -21.25 20.42
CA HIS A 289 42.42 -20.92 20.95
C HIS A 289 41.46 -20.74 19.77
N VAL A 290 40.31 -21.41 19.83
CA VAL A 290 39.35 -21.46 18.73
C VAL A 290 37.95 -21.28 19.29
N ILE A 291 37.19 -20.33 18.73
CA ILE A 291 35.77 -20.18 19.03
C ILE A 291 34.99 -20.49 17.75
N GLY A 292 34.42 -21.69 17.69
CA GLY A 292 33.63 -22.17 16.57
C GLY A 292 32.19 -22.48 16.96
N LYS A 293 31.60 -23.44 16.26
CA LYS A 293 30.28 -23.99 16.60
C LYS A 293 30.35 -24.72 17.94
N ASP A 294 29.47 -24.34 18.86
CA ASP A 294 29.38 -24.93 20.20
C ASP A 294 27.92 -25.26 20.56
N THR A 295 27.69 -26.49 21.00
CA THR A 295 26.41 -26.98 21.56
C THR A 295 26.56 -27.51 22.99
N ALA A 296 27.79 -27.63 23.49
CA ALA A 296 28.10 -28.22 24.79
C ALA A 296 28.03 -27.20 25.93
N ASN A 297 28.35 -25.92 25.66
CA ASN A 297 28.37 -24.87 26.69
C ASN A 297 27.20 -23.87 26.56
N GLY A 298 26.02 -24.36 26.20
CA GLY A 298 24.80 -23.54 26.06
C GLY A 298 24.67 -22.80 24.73
N GLY A 299 25.61 -23.00 23.80
CA GLY A 299 25.52 -22.49 22.44
C GLY A 299 24.50 -23.25 21.57
N THR A 300 24.06 -22.62 20.48
CA THR A 300 23.11 -23.23 19.52
C THR A 300 23.78 -23.99 18.37
N GLY A 301 25.12 -24.02 18.31
CA GLY A 301 25.88 -24.67 17.24
C GLY A 301 25.98 -23.88 15.92
N VAL A 302 25.57 -22.61 15.90
CA VAL A 302 25.62 -21.77 14.68
C VAL A 302 26.99 -21.10 14.44
N GLY A 303 27.91 -21.11 15.41
CA GLY A 303 29.23 -20.48 15.28
C GLY A 303 29.21 -18.96 15.47
N VAL A 304 30.27 -18.27 15.03
CA VAL A 304 30.45 -16.83 15.22
C VAL A 304 29.85 -16.04 14.05
N PHE A 305 28.92 -15.13 14.36
CA PHE A 305 28.32 -14.22 13.39
C PHE A 305 29.19 -12.98 13.17
N SER A 306 28.83 -12.16 12.18
CA SER A 306 29.63 -10.98 11.86
C SER A 306 29.64 -9.94 12.97
N PHE A 307 30.74 -9.20 13.03
CA PHE A 307 30.92 -8.08 13.94
C PHE A 307 31.63 -6.93 13.23
N ALA A 308 31.31 -5.71 13.64
CA ALA A 308 32.03 -4.50 13.29
C ALA A 308 32.19 -3.66 14.56
N GLN A 309 33.36 -3.04 14.74
CA GLN A 309 33.73 -2.25 15.91
C GLN A 309 33.59 -3.04 17.23
N LEU A 310 34.67 -3.68 17.67
CA LEU A 310 34.71 -4.37 18.96
C LEU A 310 35.27 -3.43 20.03
N VAL A 311 34.61 -3.40 21.19
CA VAL A 311 35.02 -2.59 22.35
C VAL A 311 35.19 -3.47 23.58
N THR A 312 36.22 -3.19 24.37
CA THR A 312 36.53 -3.96 25.59
C THR A 312 35.93 -3.30 26.83
N ARG A 313 35.57 -4.12 27.82
CA ARG A 313 35.32 -3.69 29.21
C ARG A 313 35.94 -4.71 30.15
N ASP A 314 36.76 -4.24 31.10
CA ASP A 314 37.45 -5.10 32.07
C ASP A 314 38.24 -6.27 31.45
N ASN A 315 38.98 -5.99 30.37
CA ASN A 315 39.74 -6.99 29.58
C ASN A 315 38.88 -8.11 28.96
N LYS A 316 37.60 -7.83 28.70
CA LYS A 316 36.67 -8.74 28.03
C LYS A 316 36.08 -8.11 26.77
N LEU A 317 35.78 -8.96 25.79
CA LEU A 317 35.00 -8.64 24.60
C LEU A 317 33.63 -9.28 24.65
N TYR A 318 32.71 -8.77 23.83
CA TYR A 318 31.35 -9.30 23.70
C TYR A 318 31.07 -9.52 22.22
N ILE A 319 30.96 -10.77 21.80
CA ILE A 319 30.88 -11.18 20.40
C ILE A 319 29.56 -11.92 20.11
N PRO A 320 29.03 -11.85 18.88
CA PRO A 320 27.83 -12.59 18.51
C PRO A 320 28.21 -14.03 18.15
N ALA A 321 28.16 -14.94 19.12
CA ALA A 321 28.57 -16.33 18.93
C ALA A 321 27.50 -17.31 19.43
N ASN A 322 27.28 -18.36 18.66
CA ASN A 322 26.40 -19.48 18.97
C ASN A 322 24.99 -19.05 19.44
N GLY A 323 24.40 -18.08 18.74
CA GLY A 323 23.05 -17.57 19.00
C GLY A 323 22.92 -16.66 20.23
N HIS A 324 24.04 -16.17 20.76
CA HIS A 324 24.11 -15.33 21.95
C HIS A 324 25.07 -14.15 21.75
N LEU A 325 24.87 -13.07 22.51
CA LEU A 325 25.98 -12.23 22.93
C LEU A 325 26.82 -13.05 23.91
N THR A 326 28.07 -13.27 23.55
CA THR A 326 29.02 -14.14 24.25
C THR A 326 30.13 -13.29 24.82
N GLU A 327 30.33 -13.38 26.13
CA GLU A 327 31.46 -12.77 26.83
C GLU A 327 32.74 -13.57 26.50
N LEU A 328 33.80 -12.89 26.09
CA LEU A 328 35.10 -13.45 25.80
C LEU A 328 36.14 -12.80 26.70
N ASP A 329 36.71 -13.57 27.61
CA ASP A 329 37.82 -13.14 28.45
C ASP A 329 39.14 -13.18 27.65
N LEU A 330 39.84 -12.05 27.53
CA LEU A 330 41.03 -11.94 26.69
C LEU A 330 42.31 -12.51 27.34
N THR A 331 42.25 -12.89 28.62
CA THR A 331 43.37 -13.55 29.31
C THR A 331 43.27 -15.06 29.18
N THR A 332 42.07 -15.63 29.31
CA THR A 332 41.82 -17.08 29.34
C THR A 332 41.28 -17.62 28.03
N PHE A 333 40.81 -16.75 27.13
CA PHE A 333 40.09 -17.09 25.89
C PHE A 333 38.79 -17.87 26.12
N GLN A 334 38.27 -17.86 27.36
CA GLN A 334 37.01 -18.49 27.68
C GLN A 334 35.85 -17.69 27.07
N ALA A 335 35.04 -18.38 26.26
CA ALA A 335 33.82 -17.83 25.66
C ALA A 335 32.59 -18.32 26.43
N THR A 336 31.84 -17.40 27.02
CA THR A 336 30.65 -17.71 27.84
C THR A 336 29.41 -17.06 27.25
N PRO A 337 28.44 -17.83 26.73
CA PRO A 337 27.16 -17.28 26.27
C PRO A 337 26.41 -16.62 27.45
N ILE A 338 26.01 -15.35 27.29
CA ILE A 338 25.35 -14.60 28.39
C ILE A 338 23.93 -14.12 28.05
N ILE A 339 23.65 -13.70 26.82
CA ILE A 339 22.35 -13.13 26.43
C ILE A 339 21.94 -13.71 25.08
N LYS A 340 20.71 -14.22 24.94
CA LYS A 340 20.23 -14.74 23.64
C LYS A 340 20.19 -13.61 22.60
N TYR A 341 20.89 -13.80 21.49
CA TYR A 341 21.01 -12.84 20.40
C TYR A 341 21.40 -13.55 19.11
N GLY A 342 20.43 -13.68 18.19
CA GLY A 342 20.56 -14.51 17.00
C GLY A 342 20.99 -13.76 15.74
N THR A 343 21.77 -12.68 15.84
CA THR A 343 22.21 -11.90 14.67
C THR A 343 23.60 -11.27 14.89
N SER A 344 24.12 -10.60 13.87
CA SER A 344 25.45 -9.96 13.86
C SER A 344 25.46 -8.63 14.63
N LEU A 345 26.60 -8.25 15.19
CA LEU A 345 26.81 -6.90 15.76
C LEU A 345 27.21 -5.93 14.63
N ARG A 346 26.40 -4.90 14.35
CA ARG A 346 26.75 -3.84 13.39
C ARG A 346 27.07 -2.58 14.16
N GLY A 347 28.37 -2.39 14.41
CA GLY A 347 28.87 -1.37 15.32
C GLY A 347 28.65 -1.77 16.77
N ALA A 348 29.60 -1.45 17.65
CA ALA A 348 29.39 -1.59 19.09
C ALA A 348 30.15 -0.54 19.89
N ALA A 349 29.52 -0.04 20.95
CA ALA A 349 30.13 0.87 21.92
C ALA A 349 29.48 0.70 23.30
N TRP A 350 30.20 1.09 24.33
CA TRP A 350 29.64 1.28 25.67
C TRP A 350 29.01 2.67 25.77
N VAL A 351 27.74 2.72 26.14
CA VAL A 351 26.97 3.96 26.29
C VAL A 351 26.38 4.01 27.70
N GLU A 352 26.57 5.16 28.35
CA GLU A 352 25.99 5.46 29.66
C GLU A 352 24.52 5.91 29.52
N PHE A 353 23.62 5.27 30.25
CA PHE A 353 22.21 5.66 30.35
C PHE A 353 21.86 6.04 31.80
N ASP A 354 21.30 7.23 32.01
CA ASP A 354 20.94 7.70 33.37
C ASP A 354 19.47 7.47 33.73
N GLY A 355 18.60 7.23 32.74
CA GLY A 355 17.14 7.18 32.92
C GLY A 355 16.43 6.04 32.20
N LEU A 356 17.18 5.08 31.65
CA LEU A 356 16.60 3.92 30.97
C LEU A 356 16.43 2.78 31.98
N ALA A 357 15.19 2.57 32.43
CA ALA A 357 14.86 1.62 33.49
C ALA A 357 15.42 0.20 33.24
N GLY A 358 16.27 -0.29 34.15
CA GLY A 358 16.91 -1.61 34.06
C GLY A 358 18.19 -1.65 33.22
N TYR A 359 18.60 -0.50 32.68
CA TYR A 359 19.79 -0.31 31.84
C TYR A 359 20.59 0.91 32.31
N GLU A 360 20.39 1.36 33.55
CA GLU A 360 21.16 2.45 34.14
C GLU A 360 22.65 2.09 34.20
N GLY A 361 23.50 3.06 33.88
CA GLY A 361 24.94 2.86 33.77
C GLY A 361 25.38 2.49 32.35
N GLN A 362 26.54 1.84 32.25
CA GLN A 362 27.11 1.42 30.97
C GLN A 362 26.41 0.20 30.40
N SER A 363 25.79 0.38 29.24
CA SER A 363 25.26 -0.70 28.41
C SER A 363 26.02 -0.81 27.09
N LEU A 364 26.20 -2.03 26.57
CA LEU A 364 26.73 -2.24 25.23
C LEU A 364 25.61 -2.02 24.22
N VAL A 365 25.84 -1.24 23.17
CA VAL A 365 24.85 -1.02 22.11
C VAL A 365 25.31 -1.63 20.79
N SER A 366 24.38 -2.11 19.98
CA SER A 366 24.65 -2.52 18.59
C SER A 366 23.38 -2.43 17.73
N MET A 367 23.53 -2.28 16.41
CA MET A 367 22.39 -2.23 15.49
C MET A 367 22.14 -3.58 14.82
N LYS A 368 20.87 -3.95 14.63
CA LYS A 368 20.45 -5.12 13.83
C LYS A 368 20.34 -4.74 12.35
N ALA A 369 20.25 -5.74 11.46
CA ALA A 369 20.16 -5.52 10.01
C ALA A 369 18.95 -4.67 9.54
N ASN A 370 17.89 -4.59 10.36
CA ASN A 370 16.70 -3.78 10.10
C ASN A 370 16.75 -2.38 10.75
N GLY A 371 17.85 -2.03 11.42
CA GLY A 371 18.02 -0.74 12.10
C GLY A 371 17.55 -0.69 13.56
N GLU A 372 17.00 -1.77 14.11
CA GLU A 372 16.72 -1.83 15.55
C GLU A 372 18.02 -1.71 16.35
N ILE A 373 17.97 -0.95 17.45
CA ILE A 373 19.09 -0.83 18.39
C ILE A 373 18.90 -1.85 19.50
N ALA A 374 19.86 -2.75 19.64
CA ALA A 374 19.98 -3.66 20.78
C ALA A 374 20.84 -2.99 21.87
N ILE A 375 20.29 -2.85 23.07
CA ILE A 375 20.95 -2.33 24.26
C ILE A 375 21.11 -3.49 25.24
N PHE A 376 22.35 -3.88 25.52
CA PHE A 376 22.69 -5.00 26.38
C PHE A 376 23.16 -4.50 27.74
N ASN A 377 22.43 -4.86 28.79
CA ASN A 377 22.95 -4.81 30.14
C ASN A 377 23.60 -6.16 30.44
N VAL A 378 24.92 -6.22 30.30
CA VAL A 378 25.66 -7.49 30.40
C VAL A 378 25.73 -8.02 31.83
N ASP A 379 25.66 -7.15 32.84
CA ASP A 379 25.69 -7.53 34.24
C ASP A 379 24.33 -8.13 34.67
N ALA A 380 23.23 -7.52 34.22
CA ALA A 380 21.88 -8.03 34.41
C ALA A 380 21.52 -9.19 33.45
N LYS A 381 22.33 -9.42 32.40
CA LYS A 381 22.10 -10.40 31.33
C LYS A 381 20.76 -10.20 30.60
N THR A 382 20.42 -8.94 30.35
CA THR A 382 19.19 -8.54 29.65
C THR A 382 19.50 -7.75 28.39
N VAL A 383 18.58 -7.79 27.43
CA VAL A 383 18.63 -6.98 26.20
C VAL A 383 17.31 -6.28 25.96
N LEU A 384 17.38 -4.99 25.69
CA LEU A 384 16.27 -4.18 25.20
C LEU A 384 16.47 -3.96 23.70
N SER A 385 15.40 -4.13 22.90
CA SER A 385 15.40 -3.76 21.49
C SER A 385 14.53 -2.51 21.32
N MET A 386 15.15 -1.42 20.90
CA MET A 386 14.42 -0.22 20.49
C MET A 386 14.04 -0.34 19.01
N PRO A 387 12.83 0.11 18.62
CA PRO A 387 12.37 0.03 17.24
C PRO A 387 13.25 0.88 16.33
N SER A 388 13.48 0.38 15.12
CA SER A 388 14.24 1.09 14.08
C SER A 388 13.63 2.47 13.80
N GLN A 389 14.50 3.48 13.73
CA GLN A 389 14.15 4.84 13.30
C GLN A 389 14.71 5.15 11.91
N LEU A 390 15.36 4.18 11.27
CA LEU A 390 15.91 4.39 9.94
C LEU A 390 14.78 4.68 8.97
N GLN A 391 14.98 5.71 8.16
CA GLN A 391 14.12 5.96 7.01
C GLN A 391 14.40 4.87 5.97
N GLY A 392 13.49 3.91 5.84
CA GLY A 392 13.59 2.87 4.84
C GLY A 392 13.46 3.40 3.41
N ALA A 393 13.94 2.64 2.45
CA ALA A 393 13.66 2.91 1.05
C ALA A 393 12.30 2.36 0.63
N PRO A 394 11.63 2.96 -0.38
CA PRO A 394 10.38 2.44 -0.91
C PRO A 394 10.53 0.97 -1.33
N ASN A 395 9.66 0.10 -0.83
CA ASN A 395 9.51 -1.25 -1.33
C ASN A 395 8.37 -1.23 -2.38
N PRO A 396 8.56 -1.75 -3.59
CA PRO A 396 7.52 -1.77 -4.61
C PRO A 396 6.21 -2.38 -4.10
N ILE A 397 5.11 -1.65 -4.24
CA ILE A 397 3.75 -2.11 -3.97
C ILE A 397 3.44 -3.27 -4.94
N HIS A 398 2.85 -4.35 -4.45
CA HIS A 398 2.56 -5.54 -5.26
C HIS A 398 1.08 -5.93 -5.26
N ASN A 399 0.25 -5.24 -4.49
CA ASN A 399 -1.21 -5.26 -4.62
C ASN A 399 -1.80 -4.09 -3.80
N ILE A 400 -3.02 -3.65 -4.15
CA ILE A 400 -3.81 -2.64 -3.44
C ILE A 400 -5.28 -3.11 -3.46
N GLU A 401 -5.94 -3.17 -2.30
CA GLU A 401 -7.38 -3.43 -2.23
C GLU A 401 -8.02 -2.71 -1.03
N VAL A 402 -9.29 -2.35 -1.14
CA VAL A 402 -10.04 -1.70 -0.06
C VAL A 402 -10.59 -2.73 0.93
N GLY A 403 -10.34 -2.47 2.22
CA GLY A 403 -10.91 -3.22 3.32
C GLY A 403 -12.34 -2.82 3.68
N PRO A 404 -13.04 -3.65 4.49
CA PRO A 404 -14.39 -3.34 4.94
C PRO A 404 -14.45 -2.11 5.87
N ASP A 405 -13.32 -1.71 6.43
CA ASP A 405 -13.12 -0.46 7.15
C ASP A 405 -12.92 0.76 6.21
N GLY A 406 -12.88 0.56 4.90
CA GLY A 406 -12.62 1.60 3.89
C GLY A 406 -11.17 2.09 3.83
N ASN A 407 -10.22 1.36 4.43
CA ASN A 407 -8.79 1.61 4.29
C ASN A 407 -8.22 0.82 3.09
N LEU A 408 -7.10 1.28 2.53
CA LEU A 408 -6.36 0.59 1.47
C LEU A 408 -5.31 -0.34 2.09
N TYR A 409 -5.41 -1.64 1.81
CA TYR A 409 -4.45 -2.66 2.21
C TYR A 409 -3.50 -2.96 1.05
N MET A 410 -2.20 -3.01 1.35
CA MET A 410 -1.15 -3.13 0.36
C MET A 410 -0.11 -4.17 0.77
N SER A 411 0.34 -4.96 -0.20
CA SER A 411 1.49 -5.87 -0.08
C SER A 411 2.69 -5.31 -0.85
N ALA A 412 3.88 -5.86 -0.64
CA ALA A 412 5.08 -5.46 -1.38
C ALA A 412 5.83 -6.63 -2.04
N TYR A 413 6.64 -6.27 -3.03
CA TYR A 413 7.61 -7.13 -3.68
C TYR A 413 9.00 -6.45 -3.72
N PRO A 414 10.06 -7.10 -3.19
CA PRO A 414 10.06 -8.38 -2.49
C PRO A 414 9.29 -8.37 -1.16
N ALA A 415 8.89 -9.56 -0.71
CA ALA A 415 8.05 -9.80 0.45
C ALA A 415 8.65 -9.33 1.81
N GLY A 416 7.80 -9.33 2.85
CA GLY A 416 8.19 -9.14 4.25
C GLY A 416 7.64 -7.87 4.91
N LEU A 417 6.95 -7.01 4.15
CA LEU A 417 6.22 -5.85 4.66
C LEU A 417 4.95 -5.61 3.81
N GLY A 418 3.91 -5.10 4.46
CA GLY A 418 2.72 -4.52 3.84
C GLY A 418 2.38 -3.20 4.52
N ALA A 419 1.31 -2.54 4.07
CA ALA A 419 0.84 -1.30 4.67
C ALA A 419 -0.68 -1.16 4.59
N VAL A 420 -1.23 -0.40 5.53
CA VAL A 420 -2.61 0.08 5.53
C VAL A 420 -2.58 1.59 5.41
N PHE A 421 -3.24 2.14 4.41
CA PHE A 421 -3.43 3.57 4.24
C PHE A 421 -4.89 3.94 4.50
N ASN A 422 -5.12 4.92 5.38
CA ASN A 422 -6.44 5.45 5.67
C ASN A 422 -6.68 6.72 4.84
N PRO A 423 -7.55 6.67 3.80
CA PRO A 423 -7.84 7.81 2.93
C PRO A 423 -8.61 8.95 3.61
N ARG A 424 -9.26 8.70 4.74
CA ARG A 424 -9.98 9.73 5.51
C ARG A 424 -9.04 10.55 6.38
N THR A 425 -7.91 9.99 6.81
CA THR A 425 -6.96 10.67 7.70
C THR A 425 -5.59 10.89 7.08
N ASN A 426 -5.34 10.39 5.87
CA ASN A 426 -4.03 10.34 5.21
C ASN A 426 -2.93 9.70 6.07
N LYS A 427 -3.27 8.69 6.86
CA LYS A 427 -2.30 7.99 7.74
C LYS A 427 -1.94 6.64 7.15
N THR A 428 -0.65 6.31 7.20
CA THR A 428 -0.14 4.98 6.83
C THR A 428 0.33 4.22 8.07
N THR A 429 0.03 2.93 8.11
CA THR A 429 0.56 2.00 9.11
C THR A 429 1.21 0.81 8.41
N ASN A 430 2.48 0.52 8.74
CA ASN A 430 3.16 -0.67 8.23
C ASN A 430 2.71 -1.91 8.99
N LEU A 431 2.64 -3.04 8.31
CA LEU A 431 2.41 -4.34 8.93
C LEU A 431 3.35 -5.40 8.37
N THR A 432 3.56 -6.48 9.12
CA THR A 432 4.28 -7.64 8.62
C THR A 432 3.35 -8.43 7.71
N LEU A 433 3.70 -8.52 6.43
CA LEU A 433 2.95 -9.25 5.43
C LEU A 433 3.92 -9.76 4.37
N GLU A 434 3.73 -11.01 3.97
CA GLU A 434 4.47 -11.59 2.86
C GLU A 434 3.88 -11.09 1.52
N GLN A 435 4.25 -11.71 0.40
CA GLN A 435 3.78 -11.26 -0.91
C GLN A 435 2.34 -11.70 -1.15
N ALA A 436 1.36 -10.85 -0.84
CA ALA A 436 -0.02 -11.08 -1.22
C ALA A 436 -0.23 -10.81 -2.72
N GLU A 437 -0.69 -11.82 -3.47
CA GLU A 437 -0.96 -11.78 -4.91
C GLU A 437 -2.39 -11.32 -5.21
N GLY A 438 -3.36 -11.70 -4.36
CA GLY A 438 -4.77 -11.33 -4.44
C GLY A 438 -5.33 -11.02 -3.06
N MET A 439 -6.33 -10.14 -2.98
CA MET A 439 -6.97 -9.72 -1.73
C MET A 439 -8.47 -9.57 -1.92
N VAL A 440 -9.26 -9.76 -0.86
CA VAL A 440 -10.70 -9.51 -0.86
C VAL A 440 -11.23 -9.19 0.53
N ALA A 441 -12.11 -8.20 0.64
CA ALA A 441 -12.86 -7.90 1.86
C ALA A 441 -14.03 -8.88 2.04
N PHE A 442 -14.21 -9.40 3.26
CA PHE A 442 -15.38 -10.20 3.63
C PHE A 442 -15.74 -10.01 5.11
N GLY A 443 -16.96 -9.55 5.39
CA GLY A 443 -17.38 -9.22 6.74
C GLY A 443 -16.53 -8.06 7.30
N THR A 444 -15.86 -8.30 8.43
CA THR A 444 -14.91 -7.35 9.06
C THR A 444 -13.45 -7.69 8.77
N ASP A 445 -13.20 -8.69 7.93
CA ASP A 445 -11.86 -9.20 7.68
C ASP A 445 -11.41 -8.88 6.24
N MET A 446 -10.11 -8.69 6.07
CA MET A 446 -9.43 -8.79 4.78
C MET A 446 -8.80 -10.17 4.63
N TYR A 447 -9.10 -10.86 3.53
CA TYR A 447 -8.47 -12.14 3.17
C TYR A 447 -7.42 -11.92 2.08
N LEU A 448 -6.28 -12.60 2.21
CA LEU A 448 -5.10 -12.41 1.37
C LEU A 448 -4.57 -13.75 0.87
N GLY A 449 -4.32 -13.85 -0.44
CA GLY A 449 -3.64 -14.97 -1.06
C GLY A 449 -2.14 -14.71 -1.11
N VAL A 450 -1.36 -15.47 -0.35
CA VAL A 450 0.06 -15.20 -0.06
C VAL A 450 0.99 -16.20 -0.74
N TYR A 451 1.98 -15.67 -1.47
CA TYR A 451 3.10 -16.38 -2.09
C TYR A 451 4.34 -16.38 -1.17
N PRO A 452 5.17 -17.44 -1.19
CA PRO A 452 5.03 -18.71 -1.93
C PRO A 452 4.17 -19.75 -1.21
N GLY A 453 3.65 -20.73 -1.95
CA GLY A 453 2.98 -21.92 -1.38
C GLY A 453 1.45 -21.89 -1.38
N GLY A 454 0.83 -20.83 -1.90
CA GLY A 454 -0.63 -20.74 -2.01
C GLY A 454 -1.32 -20.67 -0.66
N HIS A 455 -0.78 -19.88 0.28
CA HIS A 455 -1.39 -19.69 1.60
C HIS A 455 -2.53 -18.68 1.53
N VAL A 456 -3.51 -18.82 2.41
CA VAL A 456 -4.59 -17.86 2.63
C VAL A 456 -4.46 -17.32 4.04
N TYR A 457 -4.30 -16.01 4.13
CA TYR A 457 -4.21 -15.26 5.38
C TYR A 457 -5.46 -14.43 5.57
N LYS A 458 -5.69 -13.99 6.81
CA LYS A 458 -6.69 -12.97 7.15
C LYS A 458 -6.13 -11.89 8.05
N ILE A 459 -6.70 -10.70 7.93
CA ILE A 459 -6.47 -9.54 8.78
C ILE A 459 -7.82 -9.08 9.30
N ASP A 460 -7.98 -9.03 10.62
CA ASP A 460 -9.16 -8.44 11.27
C ASP A 460 -9.01 -6.91 11.28
N THR A 461 -9.86 -6.22 10.53
CA THR A 461 -9.74 -4.77 10.31
C THR A 461 -10.31 -3.94 11.47
N THR A 462 -10.90 -4.57 12.48
CA THR A 462 -11.38 -3.88 13.68
C THR A 462 -10.28 -3.64 14.71
N GLN A 463 -9.12 -4.27 14.52
CA GLN A 463 -7.98 -4.13 15.42
C GLN A 463 -7.22 -2.84 15.16
N ASN A 464 -6.84 -2.15 16.24
CA ASN A 464 -6.00 -0.94 16.17
C ASN A 464 -4.63 -1.19 15.50
N THR A 465 -4.14 -2.43 15.56
CA THR A 465 -2.90 -2.85 14.88
C THR A 465 -3.21 -4.12 14.10
N PRO A 466 -3.51 -4.00 12.80
CA PRO A 466 -3.87 -5.15 11.97
C PRO A 466 -2.70 -6.14 11.87
N VAL A 467 -2.98 -7.43 12.09
CA VAL A 467 -1.99 -8.51 12.00
C VAL A 467 -2.50 -9.59 11.04
N ALA A 468 -1.67 -9.95 10.06
CA ALA A 468 -1.96 -11.04 9.13
C ALA A 468 -1.75 -12.39 9.83
N LYS A 469 -2.77 -13.25 9.77
CA LYS A 469 -2.75 -14.61 10.34
C LYS A 469 -3.07 -15.62 9.25
N GLU A 470 -2.28 -16.68 9.14
CA GLU A 470 -2.60 -17.78 8.24
C GLU A 470 -3.91 -18.45 8.66
N VAL A 471 -4.75 -18.76 7.67
CA VAL A 471 -6.02 -19.48 7.84
C VAL A 471 -5.87 -20.91 7.35
N PHE A 472 -5.40 -21.08 6.11
CA PHE A 472 -5.13 -22.40 5.51
C PHE A 472 -4.15 -22.28 4.35
N THR A 473 -3.61 -23.43 3.90
CA THR A 473 -2.85 -23.54 2.65
C THR A 473 -3.71 -24.28 1.61
N ILE A 474 -3.81 -23.75 0.39
CA ILE A 474 -4.66 -24.34 -0.68
C ILE A 474 -4.22 -25.77 -1.03
N GLY A 475 -2.90 -26.04 -1.02
CA GLY A 475 -2.36 -27.34 -1.39
C GLY A 475 -2.45 -27.61 -2.89
N GLU A 476 -2.54 -28.88 -3.30
CA GLU A 476 -2.80 -29.26 -4.70
C GLU A 476 -1.83 -28.63 -5.71
N ALA A 477 -0.56 -28.50 -5.31
CA ALA A 477 0.52 -27.83 -6.06
C ALA A 477 0.17 -26.41 -6.57
N GLN A 478 -0.70 -25.69 -5.86
CA GLN A 478 -0.96 -24.27 -6.10
C GLN A 478 0.04 -23.40 -5.36
N ASP A 479 0.38 -22.23 -5.94
CA ASP A 479 1.47 -21.38 -5.45
C ASP A 479 1.08 -19.90 -5.34
N ARG A 480 0.31 -19.37 -6.29
CA ARG A 480 -0.06 -17.94 -6.32
C ARG A 480 -1.57 -17.75 -6.46
N PRO A 481 -2.28 -17.37 -5.39
CA PRO A 481 -3.70 -17.02 -5.46
C PRO A 481 -3.87 -15.58 -5.96
N TYR A 482 -3.99 -15.40 -7.27
CA TYR A 482 -3.98 -14.09 -7.93
C TYR A 482 -5.34 -13.39 -7.95
N ILE A 483 -6.44 -14.14 -7.93
CA ILE A 483 -7.79 -13.57 -7.97
C ILE A 483 -8.60 -14.12 -6.81
N MET A 484 -9.18 -13.21 -6.02
CA MET A 484 -10.07 -13.53 -4.91
C MET A 484 -11.31 -12.67 -5.05
N LYS A 485 -12.48 -13.27 -4.89
CA LYS A 485 -13.78 -12.58 -4.95
C LYS A 485 -14.75 -13.23 -3.98
N THR A 486 -15.78 -12.49 -3.59
CA THR A 486 -16.86 -13.03 -2.76
C THR A 486 -17.90 -13.77 -3.60
N MET A 487 -18.52 -14.77 -3.00
CA MET A 487 -19.64 -15.55 -3.53
C MET A 487 -20.62 -15.73 -2.38
N GLU A 488 -21.62 -14.85 -2.29
CA GLU A 488 -22.57 -14.81 -1.16
C GLU A 488 -21.83 -14.77 0.19
N ASP A 489 -21.93 -15.84 0.98
CA ASP A 489 -21.30 -16.03 2.29
C ASP A 489 -19.93 -16.75 2.23
N LYS A 490 -19.38 -16.93 1.03
CA LYS A 490 -18.12 -17.63 0.75
C LYS A 490 -17.14 -16.76 -0.05
N ILE A 491 -15.92 -17.25 -0.15
CA ILE A 491 -14.85 -16.65 -0.95
C ILE A 491 -14.43 -17.65 -2.04
N MET A 492 -14.29 -17.16 -3.27
CA MET A 492 -13.75 -17.90 -4.40
C MET A 492 -12.35 -17.41 -4.75
N ILE A 493 -11.44 -18.34 -4.99
CA ILE A 493 -10.01 -18.08 -5.18
C ILE A 493 -9.52 -18.79 -6.44
N GLY A 494 -8.94 -18.03 -7.36
CA GLY A 494 -8.27 -18.53 -8.57
C GLY A 494 -6.76 -18.50 -8.40
N THR A 495 -6.09 -19.57 -8.82
CA THR A 495 -4.67 -19.79 -8.55
C THR A 495 -3.85 -20.11 -9.80
N ILE A 496 -2.56 -19.77 -9.73
CA ILE A 496 -1.49 -20.25 -10.58
C ILE A 496 -0.75 -21.39 -9.85
N PRO A 497 -0.41 -22.50 -10.55
CA PRO A 497 0.29 -23.61 -9.93
C PRO A 497 1.77 -23.31 -9.64
N GLY A 498 2.43 -24.22 -8.94
CA GLY A 498 3.84 -24.16 -8.60
C GLY A 498 4.78 -24.19 -9.81
N TYR A 499 6.07 -24.00 -9.52
CA TYR A 499 7.12 -23.97 -10.54
C TYR A 499 7.15 -25.28 -11.34
N GLY A 500 7.27 -25.18 -12.66
CA GLY A 500 7.28 -26.33 -13.56
C GLY A 500 5.90 -26.92 -13.90
N GLU A 501 4.82 -26.41 -13.30
CA GLU A 501 3.48 -27.01 -13.39
C GLU A 501 2.52 -26.20 -14.26
N LEU A 502 1.62 -26.90 -14.96
CA LEU A 502 0.46 -26.33 -15.65
C LEU A 502 -0.83 -26.71 -14.92
N GLY A 503 -1.88 -25.91 -15.10
CA GLY A 503 -3.19 -26.17 -14.51
C GLY A 503 -3.39 -25.59 -13.12
N GLY A 504 -4.06 -24.43 -13.06
CA GLY A 504 -4.47 -23.80 -11.82
C GLY A 504 -5.69 -24.44 -11.18
N ALA A 505 -6.16 -23.85 -10.09
CA ALA A 505 -7.33 -24.32 -9.35
C ALA A 505 -8.33 -23.21 -9.02
N LEU A 506 -9.60 -23.60 -8.94
CA LEU A 506 -10.67 -22.85 -8.27
C LEU A 506 -10.78 -23.39 -6.86
N THR A 507 -10.64 -22.54 -5.84
CA THR A 507 -10.91 -22.88 -4.45
C THR A 507 -12.16 -22.14 -3.98
N ILE A 508 -13.06 -22.83 -3.30
CA ILE A 508 -14.23 -22.24 -2.63
C ILE A 508 -14.02 -22.40 -1.13
N PHE A 509 -13.97 -21.29 -0.41
CA PHE A 509 -13.69 -21.23 1.03
C PHE A 509 -14.89 -20.62 1.77
N ASP A 510 -15.24 -21.22 2.90
CA ASP A 510 -16.28 -20.75 3.82
C ASP A 510 -15.65 -20.14 5.08
N PRO A 511 -15.67 -18.80 5.22
CA PRO A 511 -15.12 -18.12 6.39
C PRO A 511 -15.83 -18.45 7.70
N ALA A 512 -17.09 -18.88 7.69
CA ALA A 512 -17.86 -19.14 8.90
C ALA A 512 -17.48 -20.48 9.54
N THR A 513 -17.16 -21.48 8.71
CA THR A 513 -16.79 -22.83 9.19
C THR A 513 -15.28 -23.09 9.15
N GLY A 514 -14.55 -22.41 8.27
CA GLY A 514 -13.15 -22.70 7.98
C GLY A 514 -12.95 -23.75 6.88
N ASP A 515 -14.04 -24.34 6.35
CA ASP A 515 -13.97 -25.39 5.34
C ASP A 515 -13.65 -24.81 3.95
N TYR A 516 -12.89 -25.56 3.14
CA TYR A 516 -12.61 -25.22 1.75
C TYR A 516 -12.53 -26.45 0.84
N GLU A 517 -12.81 -26.23 -0.45
CA GLU A 517 -12.70 -27.24 -1.51
C GLU A 517 -11.89 -26.71 -2.68
N VAL A 518 -11.00 -27.55 -3.23
CA VAL A 518 -10.08 -27.20 -4.31
C VAL A 518 -10.40 -28.02 -5.57
N PHE A 519 -10.61 -27.35 -6.69
CA PHE A 519 -10.92 -27.95 -7.97
C PHE A 519 -9.85 -27.59 -9.00
N ARG A 520 -8.93 -28.51 -9.28
CA ARG A 520 -7.86 -28.32 -10.27
C ARG A 520 -8.33 -28.52 -11.70
N ASN A 521 -7.62 -27.90 -12.63
CA ASN A 521 -7.75 -28.17 -14.07
C ASN A 521 -9.20 -28.03 -14.59
N ILE A 522 -9.94 -27.05 -14.06
CA ILE A 522 -11.27 -26.70 -14.55
C ILE A 522 -11.22 -26.46 -16.06
N VAL A 523 -10.23 -25.70 -16.52
CA VAL A 523 -9.78 -25.67 -17.91
C VAL A 523 -8.41 -26.33 -17.93
N LYS A 524 -8.27 -27.36 -18.78
CA LYS A 524 -7.07 -28.19 -18.82
C LYS A 524 -5.83 -27.33 -19.11
N ASN A 525 -4.76 -27.53 -18.33
CA ASN A 525 -3.45 -26.87 -18.47
C ASN A 525 -3.43 -25.35 -18.26
N GLN A 526 -4.55 -24.72 -17.90
CA GLN A 526 -4.66 -23.27 -17.77
C GLN A 526 -4.86 -22.86 -16.31
N SER A 527 -4.43 -21.65 -15.95
CA SER A 527 -4.58 -21.10 -14.60
C SER A 527 -5.75 -20.12 -14.53
N ILE A 528 -6.30 -19.88 -13.34
CA ILE A 528 -7.53 -19.08 -13.15
C ILE A 528 -7.17 -17.68 -12.68
N VAL A 529 -7.61 -16.66 -13.42
CA VAL A 529 -7.30 -15.24 -13.18
C VAL A 529 -8.51 -14.31 -13.32
N GLY A 530 -9.71 -14.85 -13.54
CA GLY A 530 -10.94 -14.05 -13.45
C GLY A 530 -12.04 -14.88 -12.84
N LEU A 531 -12.86 -14.24 -12.00
CA LEU A 531 -13.97 -14.87 -11.27
C LEU A 531 -15.09 -13.85 -11.09
N ALA A 532 -16.33 -14.26 -11.39
CA ALA A 532 -17.57 -13.54 -11.07
C ALA A 532 -18.64 -14.55 -10.68
N TYR A 533 -19.52 -14.21 -9.73
CA TYR A 533 -20.58 -15.10 -9.26
C TYR A 533 -21.94 -14.48 -9.55
N LYS A 534 -22.86 -15.27 -10.11
CA LYS A 534 -24.25 -14.87 -10.31
C LYS A 534 -25.17 -16.09 -10.33
N ASP A 535 -26.25 -16.01 -9.56
CA ASP A 535 -27.40 -16.92 -9.58
C ASP A 535 -27.03 -18.42 -9.49
N GLY A 536 -26.11 -18.78 -8.58
CA GLY A 536 -25.67 -20.17 -8.37
C GLY A 536 -24.54 -20.64 -9.30
N TYR A 537 -24.01 -19.76 -10.15
CA TYR A 537 -22.93 -20.08 -11.09
C TYR A 537 -21.72 -19.16 -10.90
N ILE A 538 -20.53 -19.77 -10.98
CA ILE A 538 -19.27 -19.02 -11.09
C ILE A 538 -18.88 -18.96 -12.57
N TYR A 539 -18.69 -17.74 -13.07
CA TYR A 539 -18.10 -17.44 -14.36
C TYR A 539 -16.61 -17.19 -14.12
N GLY A 540 -15.78 -18.06 -14.66
CA GLY A 540 -14.34 -17.92 -14.52
C GLY A 540 -13.64 -17.72 -15.85
N SER A 541 -12.46 -17.11 -15.81
CA SER A 541 -11.60 -16.94 -16.97
C SER A 541 -10.16 -17.26 -16.64
N THR A 542 -9.39 -17.57 -17.68
CA THR A 542 -8.08 -18.19 -17.53
C THR A 542 -6.95 -17.41 -18.18
N THR A 543 -5.74 -17.82 -17.81
CA THR A 543 -4.51 -17.56 -18.55
C THR A 543 -3.92 -18.90 -19.01
N VAL A 544 -3.31 -18.91 -20.19
CA VAL A 544 -2.60 -20.10 -20.70
C VAL A 544 -1.33 -20.42 -19.92
N HIS A 545 -0.85 -19.48 -19.10
CA HIS A 545 0.39 -19.61 -18.34
C HIS A 545 0.19 -20.39 -17.04
N GLY A 546 1.09 -21.35 -16.78
CA GLY A 546 1.25 -22.01 -15.48
C GLY A 546 2.25 -21.30 -14.59
N GLY A 547 2.90 -22.03 -13.68
CA GLY A 547 3.97 -21.50 -12.83
C GLY A 547 5.25 -21.17 -13.61
N LEU A 548 6.23 -20.52 -12.97
CA LEU A 548 7.50 -20.24 -13.63
C LEU A 548 8.25 -21.54 -13.97
N GLY A 549 9.03 -21.52 -15.05
CA GLY A 549 9.86 -22.67 -15.45
C GLY A 549 9.14 -23.72 -16.30
N VAL A 550 7.90 -23.47 -16.74
CA VAL A 550 7.19 -24.30 -17.72
C VAL A 550 6.63 -23.45 -18.86
N THR A 551 6.55 -24.03 -20.06
CA THR A 551 5.96 -23.39 -21.24
C THR A 551 4.48 -23.73 -21.34
N ALA A 552 3.65 -22.73 -21.65
CA ALA A 552 2.22 -22.93 -21.93
C ALA A 552 2.02 -23.89 -23.12
N THR A 553 1.09 -24.85 -22.97
CA THR A 553 0.73 -25.80 -24.05
C THR A 553 -0.50 -25.37 -24.83
N GLU A 554 -1.37 -24.57 -24.21
CA GLU A 554 -2.58 -24.03 -24.83
C GLU A 554 -2.29 -22.68 -25.50
N LYS A 555 -3.01 -22.38 -26.58
CA LYS A 555 -2.81 -21.15 -27.36
C LYS A 555 -3.74 -20.01 -26.96
N SER A 556 -4.93 -20.34 -26.46
CA SER A 556 -5.97 -19.36 -26.16
C SER A 556 -6.51 -19.59 -24.75
N ALA A 557 -6.57 -18.53 -23.97
CA ALA A 557 -7.35 -18.45 -22.75
C ALA A 557 -8.82 -18.73 -23.03
N LYS A 558 -9.54 -19.25 -22.03
CA LYS A 558 -10.95 -19.62 -22.11
C LYS A 558 -11.72 -18.96 -20.97
N MET A 559 -13.03 -18.84 -21.16
CA MET A 559 -13.96 -18.70 -20.06
C MET A 559 -14.59 -20.05 -19.74
N PHE A 560 -15.06 -20.21 -18.51
CA PHE A 560 -15.82 -21.38 -18.08
C PHE A 560 -16.99 -20.97 -17.18
N VAL A 561 -17.97 -21.86 -17.09
CA VAL A 561 -19.10 -21.72 -16.17
C VAL A 561 -19.14 -22.94 -15.26
N TRP A 562 -19.16 -22.68 -13.97
CA TRP A 562 -19.16 -23.68 -12.91
C TRP A 562 -20.49 -23.64 -12.15
N ASP A 563 -21.15 -24.78 -12.09
CA ASP A 563 -22.36 -25.01 -11.32
C ASP A 563 -21.96 -25.31 -9.87
N VAL A 564 -22.25 -24.36 -8.97
CA VAL A 564 -21.81 -24.42 -7.57
C VAL A 564 -22.50 -25.57 -6.84
N ALA A 565 -23.81 -25.74 -7.06
CA ALA A 565 -24.60 -26.76 -6.38
C ALA A 565 -24.15 -28.18 -6.76
N ASN A 566 -23.87 -28.41 -8.05
CA ASN A 566 -23.46 -29.72 -8.56
C ASN A 566 -21.93 -29.91 -8.65
N LYS A 567 -21.15 -28.91 -8.21
CA LYS A 567 -19.68 -28.93 -8.17
C LYS A 567 -19.06 -29.41 -9.49
N ARG A 568 -19.48 -28.82 -10.62
CA ARG A 568 -18.99 -29.22 -11.95
C ARG A 568 -18.94 -28.08 -12.95
N LYS A 569 -18.00 -28.16 -13.89
CA LYS A 569 -17.98 -27.28 -15.08
C LYS A 569 -19.13 -27.67 -16.00
N VAL A 570 -19.97 -26.70 -16.36
CA VAL A 570 -21.10 -26.89 -17.28
C VAL A 570 -20.84 -26.30 -18.66
N LYS A 571 -19.90 -25.35 -18.77
CA LYS A 571 -19.54 -24.74 -20.05
C LYS A 571 -18.07 -24.33 -20.09
N GLU A 572 -17.49 -24.40 -21.28
CA GLU A 572 -16.22 -23.79 -21.66
C GLU A 572 -16.47 -22.95 -22.92
N ILE A 573 -15.89 -21.76 -22.99
CA ILE A 573 -16.19 -20.73 -24.00
C ILE A 573 -14.87 -20.17 -24.54
N SER A 574 -14.73 -20.18 -25.87
CA SER A 574 -13.65 -19.49 -26.58
C SER A 574 -14.14 -18.11 -27.04
N LEU A 575 -13.49 -17.02 -26.62
CA LEU A 575 -13.88 -15.68 -27.05
C LEU A 575 -13.52 -15.39 -28.52
N GLU A 576 -12.52 -16.07 -29.07
CA GLU A 576 -12.13 -15.96 -30.48
C GLU A 576 -13.25 -16.34 -31.45
N ASP A 577 -14.17 -17.22 -31.03
CA ASP A 577 -15.34 -17.62 -31.83
C ASP A 577 -16.48 -16.58 -31.76
N LYS A 578 -16.42 -15.66 -30.79
CA LYS A 578 -17.49 -14.70 -30.48
C LYS A 578 -17.09 -13.23 -30.73
N ILE A 579 -15.80 -12.93 -30.80
CA ILE A 579 -15.26 -11.58 -31.00
C ILE A 579 -14.41 -11.55 -32.29
N PRO A 580 -14.95 -11.02 -33.40
CA PRO A 580 -14.22 -10.86 -34.66
C PRO A 580 -12.87 -10.16 -34.48
N GLY A 581 -11.81 -10.79 -35.02
CA GLY A 581 -10.44 -10.25 -34.99
C GLY A 581 -9.63 -10.61 -33.74
N LEU A 582 -10.23 -11.24 -32.73
CA LEU A 582 -9.51 -11.79 -31.58
C LEU A 582 -8.83 -13.11 -31.97
N SER A 583 -7.55 -13.27 -31.64
CA SER A 583 -6.78 -14.47 -31.99
C SER A 583 -5.82 -14.83 -30.87
N ASN A 584 -5.90 -16.06 -30.36
CA ASN A 584 -4.97 -16.62 -29.36
C ASN A 584 -4.68 -15.69 -28.16
N PRO A 585 -5.71 -15.12 -27.49
CA PRO A 585 -5.46 -14.29 -26.33
C PRO A 585 -4.79 -15.12 -25.22
N PRO A 586 -3.66 -14.69 -24.64
CA PRO A 586 -2.99 -15.46 -23.60
C PRO A 586 -3.74 -15.41 -22.26
N MET A 587 -4.57 -14.38 -22.06
CA MET A 587 -5.30 -14.13 -20.81
C MET A 587 -6.66 -13.47 -21.08
N ILE A 588 -7.68 -13.94 -20.36
CA ILE A 588 -8.98 -13.28 -20.21
C ILE A 588 -9.15 -13.02 -18.72
N SER A 589 -9.44 -11.79 -18.30
CA SER A 589 -9.54 -11.43 -16.88
C SER A 589 -10.46 -10.23 -16.67
N GLY A 590 -10.46 -9.64 -15.46
CA GLY A 590 -11.32 -8.51 -15.12
C GLY A 590 -12.81 -8.84 -15.14
N LEU A 591 -13.19 -10.06 -14.76
CA LEU A 591 -14.61 -10.43 -14.71
C LEU A 591 -15.33 -9.69 -13.57
N THR A 592 -16.49 -9.13 -13.88
CA THR A 592 -17.39 -8.52 -12.89
C THR A 592 -18.85 -8.68 -13.32
N VAL A 593 -19.76 -8.76 -12.36
CA VAL A 593 -21.19 -8.65 -12.67
C VAL A 593 -21.49 -7.17 -12.82
N GLY A 594 -22.03 -6.78 -13.97
CA GLY A 594 -22.47 -5.42 -14.22
C GLY A 594 -23.79 -5.11 -13.52
N PRO A 595 -24.14 -3.82 -13.40
CA PRO A 595 -25.40 -3.42 -12.79
C PRO A 595 -26.62 -3.94 -13.55
N ASP A 596 -26.45 -4.11 -14.86
CA ASP A 596 -27.42 -4.71 -15.77
C ASP A 596 -27.52 -6.25 -15.64
N GLY A 597 -26.85 -6.85 -14.66
CA GLY A 597 -26.84 -8.28 -14.41
C GLY A 597 -26.00 -9.10 -15.39
N ASN A 598 -25.36 -8.49 -16.39
CA ASN A 598 -24.52 -9.21 -17.33
C ASN A 598 -23.12 -9.46 -16.78
N ILE A 599 -22.39 -10.42 -17.35
CA ILE A 599 -20.99 -10.64 -17.02
C ILE A 599 -20.13 -9.77 -17.92
N TRP A 600 -19.45 -8.79 -17.33
CA TRP A 600 -18.45 -7.97 -18.01
C TRP A 600 -17.08 -8.59 -17.84
N GLY A 601 -16.21 -8.39 -18.83
CA GLY A 601 -14.85 -8.92 -18.80
C GLY A 601 -13.95 -8.29 -19.84
N SER A 602 -12.66 -8.57 -19.74
CA SER A 602 -11.63 -7.91 -20.54
C SER A 602 -10.63 -8.89 -21.13
N VAL A 603 -10.15 -8.57 -22.33
CA VAL A 603 -9.14 -9.34 -23.06
C VAL A 603 -8.35 -8.39 -23.97
N ASN A 604 -7.01 -8.35 -23.84
CA ASN A 604 -6.19 -7.37 -24.54
C ASN A 604 -6.69 -5.93 -24.33
N GLY A 605 -6.90 -5.15 -25.39
CA GLY A 605 -7.54 -3.83 -25.35
C GLY A 605 -9.06 -3.83 -25.40
N ILE A 606 -9.72 -4.99 -25.22
CA ILE A 606 -11.16 -5.17 -25.45
C ILE A 606 -11.90 -5.32 -24.12
N LEU A 607 -12.97 -4.54 -23.96
CA LEU A 607 -14.02 -4.78 -22.97
C LEU A 607 -15.19 -5.49 -23.65
N PHE A 608 -15.75 -6.52 -23.00
CA PHE A 608 -16.91 -7.25 -23.49
C PHE A 608 -17.96 -7.44 -22.40
N LYS A 609 -19.19 -7.69 -22.85
CA LYS A 609 -20.36 -7.98 -22.03
C LYS A 609 -21.04 -9.25 -22.53
N MET A 610 -21.26 -10.20 -21.63
CA MET A 610 -21.83 -11.52 -21.89
C MET A 610 -23.12 -11.73 -21.11
N ASP A 611 -24.13 -12.28 -21.77
CA ASP A 611 -25.36 -12.72 -21.11
C ASP A 611 -25.07 -13.98 -20.25
N PRO A 612 -25.37 -13.97 -18.94
CA PRO A 612 -25.15 -15.12 -18.06
C PRO A 612 -25.99 -16.36 -18.43
N VAL A 613 -27.10 -16.19 -19.17
CA VAL A 613 -28.00 -17.32 -19.51
C VAL A 613 -27.60 -17.99 -20.82
N SER A 614 -27.54 -17.24 -21.92
CA SER A 614 -27.17 -17.77 -23.24
C SER A 614 -25.66 -17.96 -23.41
N HIS A 615 -24.85 -17.23 -22.63
CA HIS A 615 -23.40 -17.11 -22.80
C HIS A 615 -22.98 -16.47 -24.13
N ASP A 616 -23.86 -15.68 -24.73
CA ASP A 616 -23.54 -14.88 -25.92
C ASP A 616 -22.91 -13.55 -25.54
N ILE A 617 -21.94 -13.11 -26.35
CA ILE A 617 -21.36 -11.77 -26.22
C ILE A 617 -22.37 -10.79 -26.79
N LEU A 618 -23.03 -10.06 -25.90
CA LEU A 618 -24.04 -9.08 -26.25
C LEU A 618 -23.42 -7.84 -26.89
N LYS A 619 -22.25 -7.42 -26.39
CA LYS A 619 -21.53 -6.25 -26.87
C LYS A 619 -20.05 -6.34 -26.52
N TYR A 620 -19.20 -5.80 -27.38
CA TYR A 620 -17.77 -5.63 -27.09
C TYR A 620 -17.26 -4.35 -27.77
N LYS A 621 -16.17 -3.79 -27.23
CA LYS A 621 -15.49 -2.62 -27.80
C LYS A 621 -13.99 -2.77 -27.61
N ASN A 622 -13.25 -2.70 -28.73
CA ASN A 622 -11.78 -2.63 -28.70
C ASN A 622 -11.37 -1.18 -28.45
N MET A 623 -11.05 -0.85 -27.20
CA MET A 623 -10.66 0.49 -26.78
C MET A 623 -9.19 0.76 -27.10
N TYR A 624 -8.36 -0.28 -27.16
CA TYR A 624 -6.94 -0.20 -27.45
C TYR A 624 -6.51 -1.22 -28.52
N PRO A 625 -6.80 -0.96 -29.82
CA PRO A 625 -6.51 -1.89 -30.92
C PRO A 625 -5.02 -2.16 -31.14
N ASP A 626 -4.15 -1.31 -30.60
CA ASP A 626 -2.69 -1.49 -30.58
C ASP A 626 -2.27 -2.65 -29.65
N ILE A 627 -3.13 -3.05 -28.72
CA ILE A 627 -2.90 -4.14 -27.79
C ILE A 627 -3.61 -5.40 -28.30
N ASN A 628 -2.83 -6.36 -28.79
CA ASN A 628 -3.33 -7.62 -29.35
C ASN A 628 -2.82 -8.87 -28.64
N ASN A 629 -1.90 -8.73 -27.69
CA ASN A 629 -1.34 -9.80 -26.89
C ASN A 629 -0.90 -9.24 -25.53
N TYR A 630 -1.78 -9.35 -24.53
CA TYR A 630 -1.53 -8.80 -23.19
C TYR A 630 -1.79 -9.84 -22.10
N GLY A 631 -0.96 -9.77 -21.06
CA GLY A 631 -1.21 -10.44 -19.80
C GLY A 631 -0.41 -11.74 -19.62
N MET A 632 -0.14 -12.06 -18.35
CA MET A 632 0.45 -13.33 -17.95
C MET A 632 -0.35 -13.90 -16.77
N TRP A 633 -0.30 -13.25 -15.60
CA TRP A 633 -1.02 -13.67 -14.40
C TRP A 633 -1.87 -12.58 -13.76
N ARG A 634 -1.40 -11.33 -13.79
CA ARG A 634 -2.10 -10.20 -13.15
C ARG A 634 -3.42 -9.90 -13.87
N PRO A 635 -4.57 -9.97 -13.18
CA PRO A 635 -5.84 -9.65 -13.78
C PRO A 635 -6.02 -8.14 -13.95
N TYR A 636 -6.98 -7.75 -14.79
CA TYR A 636 -7.53 -6.39 -14.72
C TYR A 636 -8.41 -6.22 -13.47
N HIS A 637 -8.48 -4.99 -12.97
CA HIS A 637 -9.20 -4.62 -11.74
C HIS A 637 -10.41 -3.71 -12.06
N PRO A 638 -11.59 -4.30 -12.34
CA PRO A 638 -12.82 -3.54 -12.55
C PRO A 638 -13.41 -3.05 -11.22
N TYR A 639 -13.74 -1.76 -11.16
CA TYR A 639 -14.48 -1.15 -10.06
C TYR A 639 -15.68 -0.39 -10.63
N TRP A 640 -16.88 -0.73 -10.14
CA TRP A 640 -18.08 0.06 -10.39
C TRP A 640 -18.10 1.21 -9.41
N GLY A 641 -17.88 2.43 -9.91
CA GLY A 641 -17.91 3.62 -9.07
C GLY A 641 -19.31 3.93 -8.58
N LYS A 642 -19.42 4.68 -7.49
CA LYS A 642 -20.73 5.20 -7.01
C LYS A 642 -21.39 6.14 -7.99
N ASP A 643 -20.62 6.59 -8.96
CA ASP A 643 -21.04 7.43 -10.06
C ASP A 643 -21.65 6.65 -11.25
N GLY A 644 -21.72 5.32 -11.15
CA GLY A 644 -22.26 4.45 -12.19
C GLY A 644 -21.31 4.21 -13.36
N LEU A 645 -20.08 4.74 -13.31
CA LEU A 645 -19.05 4.48 -14.31
C LEU A 645 -18.25 3.22 -13.94
N LEU A 646 -17.71 2.56 -14.96
CA LEU A 646 -16.75 1.48 -14.77
C LEU A 646 -15.34 2.04 -14.83
N TYR A 647 -14.57 1.81 -13.77
CA TYR A 647 -13.15 2.11 -13.66
C TYR A 647 -12.34 0.84 -13.85
N LEU A 648 -11.35 0.87 -14.73
CA LEU A 648 -10.59 -0.31 -15.11
C LEU A 648 -9.17 0.04 -15.56
N ASP A 649 -8.18 -0.76 -15.18
CA ASP A 649 -6.78 -0.67 -15.64
C ASP A 649 -6.54 -1.43 -16.97
N LEU A 650 -7.45 -1.25 -17.94
CA LEU A 650 -7.45 -2.01 -19.19
C LEU A 650 -6.15 -1.81 -19.97
N ALA A 651 -5.41 -2.90 -20.16
CA ALA A 651 -4.07 -2.92 -20.75
C ALA A 651 -3.07 -1.97 -20.06
N ASP A 652 -3.06 -1.98 -18.72
CA ASP A 652 -2.27 -1.10 -17.84
C ASP A 652 -2.61 0.39 -17.98
N ARG A 653 -3.82 0.72 -18.46
CA ARG A 653 -4.29 2.10 -18.67
C ARG A 653 -5.54 2.34 -17.85
N ILE A 654 -5.52 3.32 -16.94
CA ILE A 654 -6.74 3.73 -16.23
C ILE A 654 -7.73 4.27 -17.27
N THR A 655 -8.82 3.53 -17.40
CA THR A 655 -9.88 3.72 -18.37
C THR A 655 -11.17 3.87 -17.59
N VAL A 656 -11.90 4.95 -17.87
CA VAL A 656 -13.24 5.19 -17.30
C VAL A 656 -14.25 5.00 -18.42
N ILE A 657 -15.28 4.18 -18.18
CA ILE A 657 -16.26 3.77 -19.18
C ILE A 657 -17.66 4.09 -18.68
N ASP A 658 -18.46 4.70 -19.54
CA ASP A 658 -19.92 4.82 -19.35
C ASP A 658 -20.59 3.51 -19.80
N PRO A 659 -21.20 2.71 -18.89
CA PRO A 659 -21.78 1.42 -19.26
C PRO A 659 -23.01 1.54 -20.18
N LYS A 660 -23.68 2.70 -20.20
CA LYS A 660 -24.85 2.99 -21.04
C LYS A 660 -24.43 3.22 -22.49
N THR A 661 -23.54 4.18 -22.69
CA THR A 661 -23.15 4.61 -24.05
C THR A 661 -21.96 3.81 -24.61
N TRP A 662 -21.15 3.21 -23.73
CA TRP A 662 -19.84 2.62 -24.04
C TRP A 662 -18.81 3.65 -24.51
N GLU A 663 -19.07 4.94 -24.31
CA GLU A 663 -18.05 5.97 -24.37
C GLU A 663 -17.02 5.71 -23.26
N PHE A 664 -15.78 6.08 -23.53
CA PHE A 664 -14.70 5.88 -22.56
C PHE A 664 -13.69 7.01 -22.69
N VAL A 665 -12.96 7.25 -21.61
CA VAL A 665 -11.79 8.11 -21.59
C VAL A 665 -10.61 7.37 -20.97
N ARG A 666 -9.43 7.61 -21.53
CA ARG A 666 -8.15 7.26 -20.91
C ARG A 666 -7.64 8.48 -20.17
N LEU A 667 -7.41 8.38 -18.87
CA LEU A 667 -7.05 9.56 -18.06
C LEU A 667 -5.65 10.10 -18.40
N PHE A 668 -4.71 9.24 -18.82
CA PHE A 668 -3.32 9.65 -19.13
C PHE A 668 -2.86 9.10 -20.48
N PRO A 669 -3.18 9.77 -21.59
CA PRO A 669 -2.90 9.28 -22.95
C PRO A 669 -1.40 9.18 -23.27
N ASN A 670 -0.57 10.02 -22.65
CA ASN A 670 0.85 10.17 -23.00
C ASN A 670 1.82 9.29 -22.21
N SER A 671 1.35 8.55 -21.18
CA SER A 671 1.99 7.36 -20.56
C SER A 671 1.82 7.36 -19.05
N MET A 672 1.06 6.39 -18.55
CA MET A 672 1.20 5.79 -17.22
C MET A 672 0.84 4.32 -17.38
N GLU A 673 1.74 3.43 -16.95
CA GLU A 673 1.52 1.98 -16.94
C GLU A 673 1.13 1.60 -15.51
N VAL A 674 -0.17 1.39 -15.27
CA VAL A 674 -0.73 1.11 -13.95
C VAL A 674 -0.74 -0.39 -13.70
N LYS A 675 -0.29 -0.82 -12.53
CA LYS A 675 -0.20 -2.24 -12.17
C LYS A 675 -1.27 -2.69 -11.18
N PHE A 676 -1.70 -1.78 -10.33
CA PHE A 676 -2.74 -2.01 -9.32
C PHE A 676 -3.51 -0.71 -9.15
N MET A 677 -4.82 -0.83 -8.97
CA MET A 677 -5.68 0.31 -8.65
C MET A 677 -6.80 -0.13 -7.72
N ALA A 678 -7.36 0.82 -6.99
CA ALA A 678 -8.57 0.66 -6.19
C ALA A 678 -9.32 1.99 -6.12
N LEU A 679 -10.62 1.94 -5.84
CA LEU A 679 -11.44 3.12 -5.54
C LEU A 679 -11.69 3.19 -4.03
N ALA A 680 -11.38 4.32 -3.40
CA ALA A 680 -11.65 4.50 -1.96
C ALA A 680 -12.18 5.91 -1.66
N GLN A 681 -12.94 6.03 -0.58
CA GLN A 681 -13.53 7.29 -0.15
C GLN A 681 -12.64 8.05 0.83
N ASP A 682 -12.56 9.36 0.67
CA ASP A 682 -11.96 10.25 1.66
C ASP A 682 -12.92 10.59 2.81
N ALA A 683 -12.53 11.54 3.67
CA ALA A 683 -13.30 11.95 4.85
C ALA A 683 -14.66 12.57 4.50
N ASP A 684 -14.76 13.20 3.33
CA ASP A 684 -15.97 13.85 2.84
C ASP A 684 -16.89 12.86 2.11
N GLY A 685 -16.47 11.59 2.01
CA GLY A 685 -17.19 10.56 1.29
C GLY A 685 -16.98 10.62 -0.22
N SER A 686 -16.04 11.41 -0.72
CA SER A 686 -15.72 11.49 -2.15
C SER A 686 -14.88 10.29 -2.56
N GLU A 687 -15.31 9.57 -3.59
CA GLU A 687 -14.58 8.42 -4.12
C GLU A 687 -13.46 8.87 -5.06
N HIS A 688 -12.28 8.29 -4.90
CA HIS A 688 -11.09 8.64 -5.67
C HIS A 688 -10.34 7.40 -6.15
N ILE A 689 -9.50 7.57 -7.17
CA ILE A 689 -8.70 6.49 -7.72
C ILE A 689 -7.34 6.47 -7.02
N TYR A 690 -6.99 5.34 -6.42
CA TYR A 690 -5.69 5.08 -5.82
C TYR A 690 -4.98 4.00 -6.60
N PHE A 691 -3.68 4.15 -6.85
CA PHE A 691 -2.97 3.21 -7.72
C PHE A 691 -1.45 3.22 -7.49
N ALA A 692 -0.80 2.21 -8.06
CA ALA A 692 0.65 2.12 -8.20
C ALA A 692 1.02 2.03 -9.69
N ASP A 693 1.94 2.88 -10.13
CA ASP A 693 2.42 2.92 -11.52
C ASP A 693 3.82 2.29 -11.65
N ALA A 694 4.11 1.74 -12.84
CA ALA A 694 5.34 1.02 -13.12
C ALA A 694 6.63 1.87 -13.04
N THR A 695 6.52 3.20 -13.10
CA THR A 695 7.66 4.14 -13.01
C THR A 695 7.99 4.51 -11.56
N ASP A 696 7.03 4.44 -10.64
CA ASP A 696 7.23 4.63 -9.19
C ASP A 696 6.38 3.66 -8.36
N MET A 697 6.68 2.37 -8.49
CA MET A 697 5.99 1.31 -7.73
C MET A 697 6.13 1.45 -6.21
N GLY A 698 7.06 2.27 -5.70
CA GLY A 698 7.23 2.51 -4.27
C GLY A 698 6.23 3.49 -3.66
N SER A 699 5.45 4.17 -4.51
CA SER A 699 4.53 5.22 -4.11
C SER A 699 3.08 4.82 -4.30
N LEU A 700 2.25 5.21 -3.33
CA LEU A 700 0.81 5.24 -3.52
C LEU A 700 0.47 6.59 -4.17
N GLN A 701 -0.19 6.53 -5.33
CA GLN A 701 -0.68 7.69 -6.03
C GLN A 701 -2.19 7.80 -5.95
N LYS A 702 -2.70 9.02 -6.06
CA LYS A 702 -4.12 9.37 -6.06
C LYS A 702 -4.43 10.20 -7.30
N ILE A 703 -5.57 9.92 -7.95
CA ILE A 703 -6.24 10.86 -8.85
C ILE A 703 -7.49 11.33 -8.13
N THR A 704 -7.54 12.62 -7.84
CA THR A 704 -8.73 13.26 -7.27
C THR A 704 -9.83 13.28 -8.32
N VAL A 705 -11.02 12.83 -7.91
CA VAL A 705 -12.23 12.86 -8.73
C VAL A 705 -13.18 13.87 -8.12
N THR A 706 -13.65 14.83 -8.90
CA THR A 706 -14.59 15.87 -8.47
C THR A 706 -15.86 15.86 -9.31
N ASP A 707 -16.95 16.27 -8.69
CA ASP A 707 -18.24 16.50 -9.34
C ASP A 707 -18.30 17.92 -9.89
N THR A 708 -18.39 18.05 -11.21
CA THR A 708 -18.54 19.35 -11.87
C THR A 708 -19.95 19.55 -12.42
N GLU A 709 -20.58 18.51 -12.96
CA GLU A 709 -21.98 18.48 -13.44
C GLU A 709 -22.59 17.08 -13.30
N TYR A 710 -22.35 16.41 -12.18
CA TYR A 710 -22.77 15.02 -12.03
C TYR A 710 -24.30 14.86 -12.05
N GLU A 711 -24.75 13.96 -12.91
CA GLU A 711 -26.15 13.70 -13.22
C GLU A 711 -26.87 13.00 -12.03
N HIS A 712 -27.50 13.77 -11.14
CA HIS A 712 -28.26 13.26 -9.97
C HIS A 712 -29.76 13.12 -10.27
N ALA A 713 -30.43 12.11 -9.71
CA ALA A 713 -31.89 11.94 -9.82
C ALA A 713 -32.75 13.01 -9.11
N GLY A 714 -32.15 14.07 -8.55
CA GLY A 714 -32.77 14.97 -7.56
C GLY A 714 -32.90 14.40 -6.15
N LYS A 715 -33.35 15.24 -5.21
CA LYS A 715 -33.45 14.97 -3.77
C LYS A 715 -34.89 14.95 -3.29
N LEU A 716 -35.14 14.27 -2.17
CA LEU A 716 -36.43 14.27 -1.49
C LEU A 716 -36.43 15.29 -0.35
N LYS A 717 -37.55 16.00 -0.18
CA LYS A 717 -37.80 16.91 0.95
C LYS A 717 -39.22 16.70 1.49
N LEU A 718 -39.44 17.08 2.74
CA LEU A 718 -40.79 17.17 3.30
C LEU A 718 -41.27 18.63 3.23
N GLN A 719 -42.55 18.81 2.94
CA GLN A 719 -43.22 20.11 2.93
C GLN A 719 -44.59 19.93 3.60
N GLY A 720 -44.91 20.73 4.61
CA GLY A 720 -46.20 20.66 5.29
C GLY A 720 -46.46 21.91 6.13
N PRO A 721 -47.61 21.98 6.81
CA PRO A 721 -47.95 23.11 7.66
C PRO A 721 -47.07 23.14 8.92
N ALA A 722 -46.91 24.32 9.51
CA ALA A 722 -46.16 24.52 10.74
C ALA A 722 -46.88 23.97 11.99
N ALA A 723 -48.21 23.87 11.95
CA ALA A 723 -49.02 23.36 13.05
C ALA A 723 -50.25 22.58 12.58
N ALA A 724 -50.81 21.82 13.52
CA ALA A 724 -52.08 21.12 13.43
C ALA A 724 -52.83 21.21 14.76
N GLU A 725 -54.14 21.35 14.75
CA GLU A 725 -54.97 21.23 15.93
C GLU A 725 -55.15 19.76 16.35
N LEU A 726 -55.48 19.53 17.63
CA LEU A 726 -55.77 18.17 18.10
C LEU A 726 -56.93 17.55 17.30
N ASN A 727 -56.75 16.32 16.81
CA ASN A 727 -57.65 15.61 15.89
C ASN A 727 -57.77 16.21 14.48
N GLU A 728 -57.05 17.29 14.16
CA GLU A 728 -56.96 17.80 12.79
C GLU A 728 -56.22 16.79 11.90
N THR A 729 -56.63 16.76 10.64
CA THR A 729 -55.96 16.01 9.59
C THR A 729 -55.21 16.98 8.69
N ILE A 730 -53.89 16.85 8.63
CA ILE A 730 -53.02 17.66 7.77
C ILE A 730 -52.48 16.86 6.60
N THR A 731 -51.99 17.57 5.59
CA THR A 731 -51.27 16.98 4.45
C THR A 731 -49.81 17.40 4.47
N VAL A 732 -48.91 16.43 4.41
CA VAL A 732 -47.46 16.60 4.27
C VAL A 732 -47.04 16.08 2.90
N GLY A 733 -46.57 16.97 2.04
CA GLY A 733 -46.01 16.65 0.74
C GLY A 733 -44.59 16.09 0.84
N LEU A 734 -44.35 14.96 0.18
CA LEU A 734 -43.03 14.49 -0.20
C LEU A 734 -42.65 15.18 -1.52
N LYS A 735 -41.77 16.15 -1.41
CA LYS A 735 -41.34 17.06 -2.48
C LYS A 735 -40.07 16.54 -3.17
N LEU A 736 -40.03 16.68 -4.48
CA LEU A 736 -38.86 16.47 -5.32
C LEU A 736 -38.15 17.80 -5.53
N ASP A 737 -36.84 17.82 -5.31
CA ASP A 737 -35.99 18.98 -5.51
C ASP A 737 -34.89 18.65 -6.52
N GLN A 738 -34.70 19.52 -7.52
CA GLN A 738 -33.71 19.34 -8.59
C GLN A 738 -33.78 17.95 -9.28
N ALA A 739 -34.98 17.42 -9.50
CA ALA A 739 -35.16 16.16 -10.21
C ALA A 739 -34.66 16.28 -11.66
N ASN A 740 -33.78 15.36 -12.04
CA ASN A 740 -33.27 15.20 -13.39
C ASN A 740 -33.35 13.72 -13.77
N GLU A 741 -34.19 13.39 -14.74
CA GLU A 741 -34.53 12.04 -15.17
C GLU A 741 -34.89 11.08 -14.02
N LEU A 742 -35.57 11.57 -12.97
CA LEU A 742 -36.01 10.75 -11.84
C LEU A 742 -37.01 9.69 -12.31
N TYR A 743 -36.68 8.43 -12.13
CA TYR A 743 -37.56 7.30 -12.44
C TYR A 743 -38.28 6.77 -11.21
N GLY A 744 -37.59 6.72 -10.07
CA GLY A 744 -38.18 6.18 -8.87
C GLY A 744 -37.55 6.71 -7.60
N PHE A 745 -38.22 6.48 -6.49
CA PHE A 745 -37.71 6.83 -5.17
C PHE A 745 -38.21 5.86 -4.11
N LYS A 746 -37.47 5.79 -3.01
CA LYS A 746 -37.85 5.13 -1.76
C LYS A 746 -37.65 6.13 -0.63
N ALA A 747 -38.74 6.67 -0.12
CA ALA A 747 -38.72 7.58 1.02
C ALA A 747 -39.00 6.79 2.31
N LYS A 748 -38.17 6.98 3.33
CA LYS A 748 -38.38 6.41 4.66
C LYS A 748 -38.57 7.54 5.66
N LEU A 749 -39.78 7.67 6.21
CA LEU A 749 -40.12 8.65 7.20
C LEU A 749 -40.21 8.00 8.58
N LEU A 750 -39.64 8.63 9.60
CA LEU A 750 -39.87 8.31 11.01
C LEU A 750 -40.94 9.26 11.54
N ILE A 751 -42.02 8.68 12.05
CA ILE A 751 -43.21 9.36 12.54
C ILE A 751 -43.54 8.77 13.91
N ASP A 752 -43.65 9.62 14.93
CA ASP A 752 -44.03 9.18 16.27
C ASP A 752 -45.52 8.73 16.30
N PRO A 753 -45.80 7.43 16.54
CA PRO A 753 -47.16 6.90 16.55
C PRO A 753 -47.99 7.35 17.78
N GLU A 754 -47.35 7.91 18.82
CA GLU A 754 -48.08 8.56 19.93
C GLU A 754 -48.68 9.89 19.50
N GLN A 755 -48.04 10.57 18.54
CA GLN A 755 -48.38 11.92 18.10
C GLN A 755 -49.26 11.93 16.84
N TRP A 756 -48.98 11.02 15.90
CA TRP A 756 -49.60 11.00 14.58
C TRP A 756 -50.20 9.64 14.23
N THR A 757 -51.33 9.67 13.53
CA THR A 757 -51.83 8.51 12.76
C THR A 757 -51.59 8.78 11.29
N VAL A 758 -50.90 7.88 10.59
CA VAL A 758 -50.83 7.92 9.12
C VAL A 758 -52.15 7.38 8.58
N GLU A 759 -52.98 8.26 8.00
CA GLU A 759 -54.29 7.86 7.48
C GLU A 759 -54.20 7.38 6.03
N ASN A 760 -53.39 8.06 5.21
CA ASN A 760 -53.23 7.73 3.81
C ASN A 760 -51.92 8.27 3.23
N VAL A 761 -51.43 7.66 2.15
CA VAL A 761 -50.43 8.27 1.27
C VAL A 761 -50.91 8.10 -0.17
N LYS A 762 -50.97 9.20 -0.91
CA LYS A 762 -51.41 9.21 -2.31
C LYS A 762 -50.35 9.87 -3.18
N GLY A 763 -50.10 9.37 -4.39
CA GLY A 763 -49.23 10.07 -5.34
C GLY A 763 -49.85 11.40 -5.76
N SER A 764 -49.04 12.35 -6.22
CA SER A 764 -49.60 13.52 -6.92
C SER A 764 -50.27 13.09 -8.22
N GLU A 765 -51.14 13.93 -8.78
CA GLU A 765 -51.80 13.63 -10.07
C GLU A 765 -50.77 13.38 -11.17
N ASP A 766 -49.69 14.19 -11.21
CA ASP A 766 -48.60 14.01 -12.16
C ASP A 766 -47.90 12.66 -11.98
N TRP A 767 -47.65 12.25 -10.73
CA TRP A 767 -46.99 10.96 -10.45
C TRP A 767 -47.89 9.78 -10.80
N GLU A 768 -49.16 9.80 -10.39
CA GLU A 768 -50.12 8.71 -10.63
C GLU A 768 -50.51 8.57 -12.11
N ALA A 769 -50.41 9.64 -12.91
CA ALA A 769 -50.69 9.57 -14.34
C ALA A 769 -49.73 8.65 -15.10
N ASN A 770 -48.49 8.50 -14.61
CA ASN A 770 -47.40 7.84 -15.34
C ASN A 770 -46.62 6.81 -14.51
N GLY A 771 -46.99 6.60 -13.25
CA GLY A 771 -46.27 5.77 -12.31
C GLY A 771 -47.15 5.03 -11.33
N TYR A 772 -46.49 4.25 -10.49
CA TYR A 772 -47.08 3.57 -9.35
C TYR A 772 -46.49 4.13 -8.06
N LEU A 773 -47.29 4.12 -7.01
CA LEU A 773 -46.86 4.43 -5.66
C LEU A 773 -47.44 3.41 -4.69
N ALA A 774 -46.60 2.89 -3.81
CA ALA A 774 -46.99 2.01 -2.73
C ALA A 774 -46.40 2.52 -1.41
N TRP A 775 -47.06 2.23 -0.30
CA TRP A 775 -46.59 2.61 1.02
C TRP A 775 -46.96 1.58 2.07
N SER A 776 -46.22 1.59 3.18
CA SER A 776 -46.50 0.75 4.35
C SER A 776 -45.98 1.40 5.63
N VAL A 777 -46.60 1.07 6.75
CA VAL A 777 -46.18 1.53 8.09
C VAL A 777 -45.77 0.31 8.92
N LYS A 778 -44.57 0.37 9.52
CA LYS A 778 -44.07 -0.63 10.47
C LYS A 778 -43.51 0.08 11.70
N GLY A 779 -44.21 -0.03 12.83
CA GLY A 779 -43.85 0.71 14.04
C GLY A 779 -43.95 2.22 13.83
N ASN A 780 -42.85 2.94 14.04
CA ASN A 780 -42.73 4.38 13.81
C ASN A 780 -42.22 4.73 12.40
N SER A 781 -42.09 3.76 11.48
CA SER A 781 -41.52 4.01 10.15
C SER A 781 -42.56 3.86 9.05
N LEU A 782 -42.79 4.94 8.30
CA LEU A 782 -43.54 4.98 7.05
C LEU A 782 -42.55 4.83 5.89
N THR A 783 -42.72 3.81 5.05
CA THR A 783 -41.97 3.65 3.80
C THR A 783 -42.87 3.92 2.62
N ILE A 784 -42.43 4.77 1.69
CA ILE A 784 -43.13 5.13 0.46
C ILE A 784 -42.20 4.79 -0.71
N VAL A 785 -42.69 4.05 -1.69
CA VAL A 785 -41.95 3.71 -2.90
C VAL A 785 -42.74 4.19 -4.11
N GLY A 786 -42.13 5.02 -4.93
CA GLY A 786 -42.67 5.50 -6.19
C GLY A 786 -41.82 5.02 -7.37
N THR A 787 -42.45 4.65 -8.48
CA THR A 787 -41.77 4.33 -9.75
C THR A 787 -42.55 4.85 -10.93
N GLN A 788 -41.87 5.33 -11.97
CA GLN A 788 -42.45 5.60 -13.28
C GLN A 788 -42.63 4.31 -14.09
N THR A 789 -43.33 4.40 -15.22
CA THR A 789 -43.56 3.28 -16.15
C THR A 789 -43.01 3.55 -17.53
N GLY A 790 -42.47 2.52 -18.19
CA GLY A 790 -41.83 2.63 -19.51
C GLY A 790 -40.60 3.54 -19.46
N ASP A 791 -40.37 4.30 -20.53
CA ASP A 791 -39.21 5.20 -20.67
C ASP A 791 -39.48 6.62 -20.15
N ARG A 792 -40.29 6.74 -19.08
CA ARG A 792 -40.69 8.03 -18.53
C ARG A 792 -39.89 8.40 -17.30
N SER A 793 -39.67 9.69 -17.11
CA SER A 793 -38.97 10.24 -15.95
C SER A 793 -39.48 11.62 -15.57
N PHE A 794 -39.24 12.03 -14.33
CA PHE A 794 -39.54 13.35 -13.82
C PHE A 794 -38.34 14.29 -13.92
N ASN A 795 -38.61 15.51 -14.37
CA ASN A 795 -37.66 16.62 -14.42
C ASN A 795 -38.27 17.86 -13.75
N GLY A 796 -37.49 18.59 -12.96
CA GLY A 796 -37.91 19.87 -12.37
C GLY A 796 -37.58 20.00 -10.89
N SER A 797 -37.79 21.20 -10.36
CA SER A 797 -37.74 21.49 -8.93
C SER A 797 -39.13 21.78 -8.41
N ASP A 798 -39.33 21.54 -7.13
CA ASP A 798 -40.53 21.89 -6.39
C ASP A 798 -41.83 21.14 -6.72
N THR A 799 -41.74 19.93 -7.27
CA THR A 799 -42.91 19.08 -7.55
C THR A 799 -43.21 18.16 -6.36
N ILE A 800 -44.49 17.98 -6.01
CA ILE A 800 -44.88 16.96 -5.01
C ILE A 800 -44.94 15.60 -5.70
N ALA A 801 -44.24 14.60 -5.16
CA ALA A 801 -44.34 13.21 -5.60
C ALA A 801 -45.49 12.48 -4.90
N ALA A 802 -45.67 12.74 -3.60
CA ALA A 802 -46.70 12.09 -2.79
C ALA A 802 -47.24 13.03 -1.71
N ASN A 803 -48.52 12.91 -1.39
CA ASN A 803 -49.17 13.57 -0.27
C ASN A 803 -49.44 12.56 0.83
N ILE A 804 -48.93 12.84 2.03
CA ILE A 804 -49.06 12.02 3.23
C ILE A 804 -50.11 12.68 4.12
N THR A 805 -51.21 11.99 4.37
CA THR A 805 -52.29 12.45 5.23
C THR A 805 -52.06 11.98 6.66
N LEU A 806 -51.87 12.91 7.58
CA LEU A 806 -51.58 12.63 8.99
C LEU A 806 -52.67 13.23 9.88
N LYS A 807 -53.13 12.46 10.87
CA LYS A 807 -54.05 12.93 11.90
C LYS A 807 -53.36 13.08 13.25
N ALA A 808 -53.47 14.27 13.84
CA ALA A 808 -52.90 14.61 15.14
C ALA A 808 -53.63 13.90 16.29
N LYS A 809 -52.90 13.30 17.22
CA LYS A 809 -53.45 12.47 18.32
C LYS A 809 -53.28 13.06 19.72
N LYS A 810 -52.30 13.93 19.93
CA LYS A 810 -51.92 14.43 21.26
C LYS A 810 -51.62 15.92 21.18
N ALA A 811 -52.33 16.73 21.96
CA ALA A 811 -52.11 18.16 22.03
C ALA A 811 -50.80 18.46 22.77
N ASN A 812 -50.24 19.65 22.49
CA ASN A 812 -49.15 20.26 23.23
C ASN A 812 -47.84 19.47 23.17
N ALA A 813 -47.49 19.02 21.96
CA ALA A 813 -46.21 18.40 21.66
C ALA A 813 -45.56 19.08 20.45
N ALA A 814 -44.31 19.48 20.60
CA ALA A 814 -43.42 19.74 19.47
C ALA A 814 -43.08 18.39 18.81
N THR A 815 -43.55 18.18 17.58
CA THR A 815 -43.36 16.89 16.89
C THR A 815 -42.51 17.07 15.64
N ARG A 816 -41.74 16.04 15.31
CA ARG A 816 -40.89 15.99 14.12
C ARG A 816 -41.25 14.80 13.26
N LEU A 817 -41.32 15.05 11.95
CA LEU A 817 -41.37 14.04 10.91
C LEU A 817 -39.97 14.00 10.29
N ILE A 818 -39.26 12.88 10.45
CA ILE A 818 -37.88 12.77 9.95
C ILE A 818 -37.90 11.97 8.65
N LEU A 819 -37.55 12.61 7.54
CA LEU A 819 -37.16 11.91 6.32
C LEU A 819 -35.72 11.41 6.50
N SER A 820 -35.57 10.09 6.55
CA SER A 820 -34.29 9.46 6.78
C SER A 820 -33.30 9.74 5.65
N GLY A 821 -32.04 9.96 5.99
CA GLY A 821 -30.90 10.06 5.07
C GLY A 821 -30.70 8.82 4.19
N GLU A 822 -31.25 7.67 4.63
CA GLU A 822 -31.32 6.41 3.89
C GLU A 822 -32.40 6.41 2.78
N SER A 823 -33.14 7.50 2.62
CA SER A 823 -34.08 7.64 1.49
C SER A 823 -33.32 7.78 0.19
N GLU A 824 -33.82 7.14 -0.86
CA GLU A 824 -33.11 6.95 -2.12
C GLU A 824 -33.92 7.46 -3.31
N THR A 825 -33.25 8.04 -4.30
CA THR A 825 -33.78 8.36 -5.63
C THR A 825 -33.00 7.61 -6.70
N VAL A 826 -33.64 7.29 -7.81
CA VAL A 826 -33.03 6.55 -8.92
C VAL A 826 -33.40 7.20 -10.25
N ARG A 827 -32.41 7.36 -11.12
CA ARG A 827 -32.62 7.84 -12.50
C ARG A 827 -33.23 6.75 -13.36
N ILE A 828 -33.74 7.15 -14.53
CA ILE A 828 -34.28 6.23 -15.55
C ILE A 828 -33.29 5.19 -16.06
N ASP A 829 -32.00 5.48 -15.99
CA ASP A 829 -30.92 4.56 -16.37
C ASP A 829 -30.28 3.85 -15.17
N GLY A 830 -30.94 3.87 -14.01
CA GLY A 830 -30.49 3.17 -12.80
C GLY A 830 -30.43 1.65 -12.96
N ASP A 831 -31.16 1.07 -13.90
CA ASP A 831 -31.09 -0.36 -14.25
C ASP A 831 -29.78 -0.73 -14.99
N VAL A 832 -29.21 0.22 -15.73
CA VAL A 832 -27.94 0.04 -16.45
C VAL A 832 -26.74 0.43 -15.60
N THR A 833 -26.87 1.50 -14.82
CA THR A 833 -25.79 2.05 -13.99
C THR A 833 -25.74 1.43 -12.58
N GLY A 834 -26.87 0.91 -12.09
CA GLY A 834 -27.02 0.39 -10.72
C GLY A 834 -27.05 1.46 -9.63
N VAL A 835 -27.04 2.74 -9.99
CA VAL A 835 -26.87 3.83 -9.05
C VAL A 835 -28.21 4.24 -8.46
N THR A 836 -28.26 4.29 -7.13
CA THR A 836 -29.25 5.07 -6.39
C THR A 836 -28.55 6.20 -5.66
N HIS A 837 -29.24 7.32 -5.49
CA HIS A 837 -28.74 8.48 -4.77
C HIS A 837 -29.43 8.60 -3.43
N ARG A 838 -28.66 8.52 -2.35
CA ARG A 838 -29.16 8.71 -0.98
C ARG A 838 -29.31 10.18 -0.66
N LEU A 839 -30.26 10.50 0.21
CA LEU A 839 -30.42 11.85 0.76
C LEU A 839 -29.19 12.27 1.60
N GLY A 840 -28.53 11.31 2.25
CA GLY A 840 -27.33 11.53 3.06
C GLY A 840 -27.69 11.79 4.51
N ALA A 841 -27.91 13.05 4.87
CA ALA A 841 -28.34 13.43 6.22
C ALA A 841 -29.87 13.33 6.37
N ASP A 842 -30.33 13.07 7.59
CA ASP A 842 -31.75 13.14 7.94
C ASP A 842 -32.28 14.57 7.74
N ALA A 843 -33.49 14.69 7.17
CA ALA A 843 -34.19 15.96 7.02
C ALA A 843 -35.46 15.95 7.87
N ALA A 844 -35.63 16.95 8.74
CA ALA A 844 -36.81 17.06 9.59
C ALA A 844 -37.82 18.07 9.02
N LEU A 845 -39.10 17.72 9.08
CA LEU A 845 -40.20 18.67 9.03
C LEU A 845 -40.82 18.72 10.42
N PHE A 846 -40.87 19.92 10.98
CA PHE A 846 -41.46 20.14 12.28
C PHE A 846 -42.91 20.57 12.15
N VAL A 847 -43.75 19.97 13.00
CA VAL A 847 -45.17 20.29 13.06
C VAL A 847 -45.58 20.33 14.54
N LYS A 848 -46.06 21.49 14.99
CA LYS A 848 -46.60 21.63 16.36
C LYS A 848 -48.03 21.10 16.39
N ILE A 849 -48.38 20.28 17.38
CA ILE A 849 -49.78 19.92 17.61
C ILE A 849 -50.34 20.83 18.72
N GLY A 850 -51.18 21.78 18.34
CA GLY A 850 -51.68 22.87 19.20
C GLY A 850 -51.36 24.25 18.62
N LYS A 851 -51.68 25.31 19.39
CA LYS A 851 -51.45 26.69 18.94
C LYS A 851 -49.96 27.00 18.84
N LEU A 852 -49.54 27.60 17.73
CA LEU A 852 -48.14 28.01 17.51
C LEU A 852 -47.64 28.94 18.63
N SER A 853 -48.50 29.82 19.12
CA SER A 853 -48.23 30.82 20.15
C SER A 853 -48.21 30.31 21.60
N ASP A 854 -48.65 29.08 21.88
CA ASP A 854 -48.59 28.43 23.21
C ASP A 854 -47.22 27.77 23.42
N ILE A 855 -46.21 28.56 23.78
CA ILE A 855 -44.81 28.15 23.88
C ILE A 855 -44.58 27.25 25.10
N THR A 856 -45.26 27.54 26.20
CA THR A 856 -45.19 26.78 27.45
C THR A 856 -45.89 25.42 27.37
N MET A 857 -46.69 25.21 26.32
CA MET A 857 -47.41 23.97 26.02
C MET A 857 -48.46 23.61 27.08
N ASP A 858 -49.05 24.61 27.74
CA ASP A 858 -50.03 24.42 28.81
C ASP A 858 -51.50 24.50 28.30
N GLY A 859 -51.68 24.85 27.02
CA GLY A 859 -52.98 24.98 26.35
C GLY A 859 -53.58 26.39 26.41
N ILE A 860 -52.88 27.34 27.03
CA ILE A 860 -53.25 28.75 27.16
C ILE A 860 -52.19 29.58 26.41
N VAL A 861 -52.57 30.75 25.89
CA VAL A 861 -51.62 31.70 25.31
C VAL A 861 -51.67 32.95 26.17
N ASP A 862 -50.68 33.15 27.02
CA ASP A 862 -50.67 34.23 28.00
C ASP A 862 -49.28 34.88 28.23
N ALA A 863 -49.10 35.53 29.38
CA ALA A 863 -47.87 36.23 29.73
C ALA A 863 -46.68 35.28 29.95
N ASP A 864 -46.93 34.03 30.30
CA ASP A 864 -45.89 33.04 30.55
C ASP A 864 -45.27 32.59 29.20
N ASP A 865 -46.05 32.49 28.12
CA ASP A 865 -45.51 32.24 26.76
C ASP A 865 -44.68 33.39 26.22
N LEU A 866 -45.11 34.63 26.51
CA LEU A 866 -44.35 35.84 26.19
C LEU A 866 -43.01 35.86 26.95
N ALA A 867 -43.01 35.50 28.23
CA ALA A 867 -41.79 35.43 29.03
C ALA A 867 -40.84 34.36 28.48
N GLU A 868 -41.37 33.19 28.12
CA GLU A 868 -40.58 32.07 27.61
C GLU A 868 -39.87 32.40 26.29
N ILE A 869 -40.56 33.04 25.32
CA ILE A 869 -39.86 33.52 24.09
C ILE A 869 -38.88 34.65 24.40
N ALA A 870 -39.25 35.59 25.27
CA ALA A 870 -38.39 36.75 25.56
C ALA A 870 -37.02 36.32 26.12
N ASP A 871 -36.99 35.28 26.94
CA ASP A 871 -35.76 34.71 27.51
C ASP A 871 -34.86 34.02 26.46
N HIS A 872 -35.40 33.71 25.27
CA HIS A 872 -34.70 33.02 24.20
C HIS A 872 -34.42 33.88 22.96
N ILE A 873 -34.74 35.18 23.00
CA ILE A 873 -34.42 36.11 21.91
C ILE A 873 -32.92 36.14 21.64
N GLY A 874 -32.53 35.89 20.39
CA GLY A 874 -31.14 35.86 19.93
C GLY A 874 -30.41 34.53 20.19
N ALA A 875 -31.07 33.53 20.76
CA ALA A 875 -30.50 32.19 20.85
C ALA A 875 -30.36 31.56 19.45
N GLU A 876 -29.28 30.79 19.23
CA GLU A 876 -29.18 29.96 18.03
C GLU A 876 -30.24 28.86 18.08
N ILE A 877 -30.94 28.70 16.95
CA ILE A 877 -31.96 27.66 16.79
C ILE A 877 -31.29 26.28 16.82
N ASN A 878 -31.85 25.41 17.65
CA ASN A 878 -31.46 24.03 17.82
C ASN A 878 -32.69 23.16 18.14
N ASP A 879 -32.45 21.87 18.35
CA ASP A 879 -33.48 20.86 18.58
C ASP A 879 -34.44 21.16 19.74
N SER A 880 -34.03 21.94 20.75
CA SER A 880 -34.85 22.23 21.93
C SER A 880 -35.60 23.56 21.89
N ASN A 881 -35.33 24.46 20.95
CA ASN A 881 -35.95 25.79 20.93
C ASN A 881 -36.49 26.21 19.55
N TYR A 882 -36.37 25.39 18.50
CA TYR A 882 -36.82 25.76 17.15
C TYR A 882 -38.32 26.14 17.07
N PHE A 883 -39.18 25.60 17.94
CA PHE A 883 -40.61 25.90 17.95
C PHE A 883 -40.93 27.32 18.43
N MET A 884 -39.91 28.06 18.88
CA MET A 884 -39.98 29.46 19.28
C MET A 884 -39.78 30.43 18.09
N ASP A 885 -39.31 29.95 16.93
CA ASP A 885 -39.32 30.72 15.67
C ASP A 885 -40.70 30.55 15.00
N LEU A 886 -41.60 31.49 15.31
CA LEU A 886 -43.00 31.44 14.91
C LEU A 886 -43.23 31.95 13.49
N ASN A 887 -42.32 32.77 12.98
CA ASN A 887 -42.42 33.35 11.64
C ASN A 887 -41.58 32.59 10.58
N HIS A 888 -40.76 31.63 11.02
CA HIS A 888 -39.92 30.74 10.22
C HIS A 888 -38.84 31.46 9.41
N ASP A 889 -38.25 32.53 9.94
CA ASP A 889 -37.10 33.21 9.33
C ASP A 889 -35.74 32.71 9.82
N ASN A 890 -35.74 31.59 10.56
CA ASN A 890 -34.60 30.98 11.23
C ASN A 890 -33.98 31.85 12.34
N LYS A 891 -34.79 32.68 13.01
CA LYS A 891 -34.38 33.42 14.20
C LYS A 891 -35.47 33.36 15.27
N ILE A 892 -35.05 33.45 16.53
CA ILE A 892 -35.95 33.72 17.64
C ILE A 892 -35.76 35.20 17.97
N ASP A 893 -36.72 36.03 17.59
CA ASP A 893 -36.61 37.47 17.75
C ASP A 893 -37.91 38.16 18.21
N ILE A 894 -37.88 39.50 18.20
CA ILE A 894 -39.00 40.30 18.69
C ILE A 894 -40.25 40.16 17.81
N ALA A 895 -40.12 39.72 16.56
CA ALA A 895 -41.25 39.45 15.69
C ALA A 895 -42.03 38.22 16.19
N ASP A 896 -41.34 37.18 16.66
CA ASP A 896 -41.98 35.99 17.26
C ASP A 896 -42.68 36.34 18.57
N LEU A 897 -42.02 37.13 19.42
CA LEU A 897 -42.64 37.67 20.64
C LEU A 897 -43.92 38.48 20.32
N GLY A 898 -43.87 39.28 19.25
CA GLY A 898 -45.01 40.07 18.78
C GLY A 898 -46.19 39.20 18.32
N LEU A 899 -45.94 38.03 17.74
CA LEU A 899 -46.97 37.09 17.31
C LEU A 899 -47.72 36.48 18.51
N ILE A 900 -47.02 36.14 19.59
CA ILE A 900 -47.66 35.69 20.84
C ILE A 900 -48.48 36.82 21.45
N GLY A 901 -47.90 38.01 21.56
CA GLY A 901 -48.58 39.17 22.17
C GLY A 901 -49.86 39.55 21.45
N LEU A 902 -49.93 39.38 20.12
CA LEU A 902 -51.15 39.63 19.34
C LEU A 902 -52.25 38.61 19.64
N GLU A 903 -51.89 37.38 19.96
CA GLU A 903 -52.83 36.31 20.25
C GLU A 903 -53.27 36.27 21.72
N ALA A 904 -52.38 36.57 22.67
CA ALA A 904 -52.71 36.73 24.09
C ALA A 904 -53.71 37.86 24.37
N LEU A 905 -53.93 38.78 23.42
CA LEU A 905 -54.91 39.87 23.49
C LEU A 905 -56.31 39.49 22.96
N LYS A 906 -56.47 38.31 22.34
CA LYS A 906 -57.74 37.81 21.79
C LYS A 906 -58.44 36.89 22.78
#